data_AF-A0A7K2S5K6-F1
#
_entry.id   AF-A0A7K2S5K6-F1
#
_cell.length_a   1.000
_cell.length_b   1.000
_cell.length_c   1.000
_cell.angle_alpha   90.00
_cell.angle_beta   90.00
_cell.angle_gamma   90.00
#
_symmetry.space_group_name_H-M   'P 1'
#
loop_
_entity.id
_entity.type
_entity.pdbx_description
1 polymer ?
#
loop_
_entity_poly.entity_id
_entity_poly.type
_entity_poly.pdbx_seq_one_letter_code
_entity_poly.pdbx_strand_id
1 'polypeptide(L)'
;LSYSPPRIPIVSTVAVDSDLTDPDYWVTQIRAAVRFHHAVVELANHGTTTFIELGPDGVLTAQAQQSADGVFAAALRSSQDEVTSTLTALGTAYTHGRVPDAQALYGDAHRVELPSYAFQRQRYWLTAGVTSADATDLGQTPTDHPLLSSVVRPADSDTVLFTGRLTPGTWLDDHTVLGTAIVPGAALVDLALHAAGESGFATLDELVVEAPMVLTEALQVQVKVVDDSVTIHSRTDGDWTLHATGTLSNDTVPRADLAWPPVAEPIDVAEMYAELGAAGLAYGPAFRNVTAAWRTAAAVFAEVAVEKHDFGVHPALLDAALHPLAATADGLALPFAWQGVRLHSPGATALRVRVDLGTNAVHAVDAEGAPVLTVSSLATRPVTADQLATRTDGLYERTWVPVTPVPVPHTVLDVPDGTVHDVTARVLSALQEKLAGDGTVAVVRRGDDLSAAAVEGLVRSAQAEHPGRIVLVDTDGSVDLATVVGDEPHVSVRAGAVLAPRLARSTGRGPAPTWGGTVLITGGALGTLLARHLVERHGVRDVVLASRSGRDPGMAHVRGVACDVTDREALKALLDGLPDLAAVVHTAGVLDDGPIDTLTPQRLDAVLRPKTAAWHLHDLTRERDLKAFVLYSSVAGTFGTAGQANYAAANSYLDALARLRHREGLPAVSLAWGMWDDGMASELSDADRARLAREGFLPITAEHGLAMLDTALGLDVPTLVASPLNLAAFRDEAPALLRGLVRTTRRAVPAGDLADRVTGLSEDEQRAVVLDVVRENVAAVLGHTDPGAIDADAQFGALGFDSLMSIELRNKLSAATGTKLSGTVIFDHPTPDALAEFVRVTLTGSRVVRAAAVATTAVTDDPIAVVGMACRFPGGVTSPEDLWRLVADGVDAIGEFPADRGWPDLYHPDAERTGTSYVKHGGFLYEADAFDPEFFGISPREATAMDPQHRLLLETAWHALEGTGIAPASLRGSRTGVYTGLMHYDYAPRVGQYAAAMEGFVSTSSAASVASGRISYTLGLEGPAVTIDTACSSSITATHLAAQALRTGEVSLALAGGATVMANPDVFVEFSRQRGLAQDGRSKPFSADADGTSWSEGAGVLVLERLSDAVRNGHTVHAVIRGSAVNQDGASNGLTAPNGPSQERVILQALANARLESADVDVV
;
A
#
# COMPACT_ATOMS: atom_id res chain seq x y z
N LEU A 1 81.11 -3.52 -1.37
CA LEU A 1 79.86 -2.75 -1.15
C LEU A 1 80.17 -1.74 -0.05
N SER A 2 79.78 -0.47 -0.25
CA SER A 2 79.84 0.56 0.80
C SER A 2 78.44 0.74 1.36
N TYR A 3 78.26 0.43 2.65
CA TYR A 3 76.96 0.52 3.32
C TYR A 3 76.77 1.92 3.91
N SER A 4 75.53 2.40 3.95
CA SER A 4 75.18 3.73 4.46
C SER A 4 73.88 3.63 5.27
N PRO A 5 73.67 4.52 6.26
CA PRO A 5 72.42 4.53 7.03
C PRO A 5 71.20 4.65 6.11
N PRO A 6 70.09 3.95 6.41
CA PRO A 6 68.92 3.99 5.56
C PRO A 6 68.24 5.36 5.66
N ARG A 7 67.80 5.89 4.52
CA ARG A 7 67.09 7.19 4.45
C ARG A 7 65.65 7.09 4.97
N ILE A 8 65.06 5.90 4.85
CA ILE A 8 63.78 5.54 5.44
C ILE A 8 64.12 4.75 6.71
N PRO A 9 63.62 5.12 7.90
CA PRO A 9 63.86 4.34 9.11
C PRO A 9 63.44 2.88 8.92
N ILE A 10 64.31 1.94 9.29
CA ILE A 10 64.05 0.51 9.17
C ILE A 10 64.10 -0.09 10.58
N VAL A 11 63.06 -0.84 10.95
CA VAL A 11 63.05 -1.66 12.16
C VAL A 11 63.48 -3.08 11.78
N SER A 12 64.60 -3.53 12.35
CA SER A 12 65.15 -4.86 12.10
C SER A 12 64.29 -5.95 12.74
N THR A 13 63.98 -6.99 11.98
CA THR A 13 63.27 -8.18 12.49
C THR A 13 64.18 -9.15 13.24
N VAL A 14 65.42 -8.79 13.56
CA VAL A 14 66.37 -9.63 14.32
C VAL A 14 66.64 -9.04 15.70
N ALA A 15 66.94 -7.74 15.76
CA ALA A 15 67.12 -6.97 16.99
C ALA A 15 66.89 -5.47 16.70
N VAL A 16 66.19 -4.75 17.59
CA VAL A 16 65.80 -3.35 17.39
C VAL A 16 67.01 -2.41 17.20
N ASP A 17 68.12 -2.66 17.91
CA ASP A 17 69.34 -1.83 17.87
C ASP A 17 70.39 -2.30 16.83
N SER A 18 69.97 -3.01 15.78
CA SER A 18 70.92 -3.54 14.79
C SER A 18 71.57 -2.43 13.95
N ASP A 19 72.90 -2.42 13.82
CA ASP A 19 73.59 -1.57 12.85
C ASP A 19 73.48 -2.16 11.44
N LEU A 20 72.56 -1.60 10.65
CA LEU A 20 72.31 -2.02 9.26
C LEU A 20 73.46 -1.67 8.29
N THR A 21 74.43 -0.86 8.74
CA THR A 21 75.63 -0.52 7.96
C THR A 21 76.75 -1.53 8.12
N ASP A 22 76.62 -2.47 9.07
CA ASP A 22 77.54 -3.58 9.24
C ASP A 22 77.21 -4.72 8.24
N PRO A 23 78.15 -5.13 7.37
CA PRO A 23 77.95 -6.31 6.51
C PRO A 23 77.57 -7.59 7.29
N ASP A 24 78.06 -7.76 8.52
CA ASP A 24 77.78 -8.94 9.34
C ASP A 24 76.31 -9.01 9.79
N TYR A 25 75.62 -7.86 9.85
CA TYR A 25 74.18 -7.82 10.08
C TYR A 25 73.42 -8.62 9.02
N TRP A 26 73.75 -8.45 7.74
CA TRP A 26 73.05 -9.10 6.64
C TRP A 26 73.29 -10.62 6.62
N VAL A 27 74.49 -11.06 7.01
CA VAL A 27 74.78 -12.49 7.22
C VAL A 27 73.97 -13.05 8.39
N THR A 28 73.83 -12.27 9.46
CA THR A 28 73.05 -12.64 10.64
C THR A 28 71.55 -12.67 10.34
N GLN A 29 71.05 -11.73 9.54
CA GLN A 29 69.65 -11.60 9.18
C GLN A 29 69.12 -12.83 8.42
N ILE A 30 69.96 -13.48 7.61
CA ILE A 30 69.61 -14.70 6.89
C ILE A 30 69.63 -15.95 7.81
N ARG A 31 70.40 -15.90 8.91
CA ARG A 31 70.63 -17.07 9.79
C ARG A 31 69.81 -17.06 11.07
N ALA A 32 69.43 -15.89 11.56
CA ALA A 32 68.73 -15.70 12.81
C ALA A 32 67.21 -15.80 12.63
N ALA A 33 66.49 -16.09 13.71
CA ALA A 33 65.03 -16.16 13.70
C ALA A 33 64.41 -14.78 13.43
N VAL A 34 63.41 -14.73 12.54
CA VAL A 34 62.65 -13.52 12.20
C VAL A 34 61.64 -13.23 13.31
N ARG A 35 61.85 -12.14 14.05
CA ARG A 35 61.01 -11.62 15.14
C ARG A 35 59.99 -10.60 14.61
N PHE A 36 59.14 -11.02 13.68
CA PHE A 36 58.18 -10.15 12.99
C PHE A 36 57.23 -9.41 13.94
N HIS A 37 56.59 -10.12 14.87
CA HIS A 37 55.69 -9.55 15.89
C HIS A 37 56.35 -8.38 16.66
N HIS A 38 57.58 -8.58 17.13
CA HIS A 38 58.31 -7.55 17.88
C HIS A 38 58.60 -6.31 17.03
N ALA A 39 58.90 -6.48 15.74
CA ALA A 39 59.14 -5.35 14.85
C ALA A 39 57.87 -4.53 14.59
N VAL A 40 56.71 -5.18 14.46
CA VAL A 40 55.42 -4.50 14.30
C VAL A 40 55.03 -3.74 15.57
N VAL A 41 55.18 -4.37 16.75
CA VAL A 41 54.96 -3.70 18.05
C VAL A 41 55.87 -2.49 18.20
N GLU A 42 57.13 -2.60 17.81
CA GLU A 42 58.07 -1.49 17.89
C GLU A 42 57.70 -0.33 16.95
N LEU A 43 57.22 -0.62 15.74
CA LEU A 43 56.69 0.40 14.82
C LEU A 43 55.47 1.12 15.43
N ALA A 44 54.57 0.38 16.07
CA ALA A 44 53.40 0.94 16.75
C ALA A 44 53.80 1.83 17.94
N ASN A 45 54.79 1.41 18.74
CA ASN A 45 55.36 2.20 19.83
C ASN A 45 55.98 3.53 19.35
N HIS A 46 56.45 3.56 18.10
CA HIS A 46 56.93 4.77 17.43
C HIS A 46 55.82 5.62 16.78
N GLY A 47 54.54 5.30 17.05
CA GLY A 47 53.38 6.06 16.56
C GLY A 47 52.92 5.69 15.16
N THR A 48 53.37 4.55 14.60
CA THR A 48 52.88 4.05 13.31
C THR A 48 51.46 3.51 13.47
N THR A 49 50.50 4.09 12.76
CA THR A 49 49.07 3.69 12.81
C THR A 49 48.57 3.07 11.50
N THR A 50 49.41 3.04 10.46
CA THR A 50 49.05 2.53 9.13
C THR A 50 50.20 1.65 8.61
N PHE A 51 49.88 0.42 8.22
CA PHE A 51 50.82 -0.60 7.79
C PHE A 51 50.44 -1.09 6.38
N ILE A 52 51.38 -0.99 5.44
CA ILE A 52 51.20 -1.46 4.06
C ILE A 52 52.18 -2.60 3.81
N GLU A 53 51.67 -3.78 3.50
CA GLU A 53 52.48 -4.93 3.12
C GLU A 53 52.87 -4.86 1.65
N LEU A 54 54.19 -4.91 1.40
CA LEU A 54 54.80 -5.09 0.09
C LEU A 54 55.31 -6.54 -0.04
N GLY A 55 54.38 -7.49 -0.04
CA GLY A 55 54.64 -8.92 -0.11
C GLY A 55 53.72 -9.58 -1.14
N PRO A 56 54.07 -10.75 -1.70
CA PRO A 56 53.41 -11.29 -2.90
C PRO A 56 51.94 -11.70 -2.71
N ASP A 57 51.45 -11.88 -1.47
CA ASP A 57 50.11 -12.44 -1.23
C ASP A 57 49.41 -11.95 0.06
N GLY A 58 49.86 -10.86 0.67
CA GLY A 58 49.16 -10.27 1.83
C GLY A 58 49.21 -11.06 3.15
N VAL A 59 50.12 -12.04 3.27
CA VAL A 59 50.21 -12.97 4.41
C VAL A 59 50.65 -12.25 5.70
N LEU A 60 51.52 -11.25 5.59
CA LEU A 60 52.04 -10.53 6.75
C LEU A 60 51.02 -9.56 7.35
N THR A 61 50.07 -9.11 6.55
CA THR A 61 48.97 -8.21 6.95
C THR A 61 48.14 -8.84 8.06
N ALA A 62 47.70 -10.08 7.88
CA ALA A 62 46.92 -10.81 8.89
C ALA A 62 47.72 -11.05 10.20
N GLN A 63 49.04 -11.29 10.08
CA GLN A 63 49.91 -11.47 11.25
C GLN A 63 50.22 -10.16 11.97
N ALA A 64 50.32 -9.06 11.23
CA ALA A 64 50.57 -7.73 11.78
C ALA A 64 49.35 -7.20 12.54
N GLN A 65 48.12 -7.50 12.08
CA GLN A 65 46.87 -7.21 12.80
C GLN A 65 46.80 -7.85 14.19
N GLN A 66 47.43 -9.01 14.38
CA GLN A 66 47.51 -9.65 15.70
C GLN A 66 48.56 -9.01 16.61
N SER A 67 49.39 -8.11 16.08
CA SER A 67 50.56 -7.56 16.76
C SER A 67 50.39 -6.11 17.22
N ALA A 68 49.53 -5.33 16.55
CA ALA A 68 49.25 -3.94 16.90
C ALA A 68 47.87 -3.50 16.40
N ASP A 69 47.28 -2.50 17.06
CA ASP A 69 46.08 -1.83 16.57
C ASP A 69 46.45 -0.81 15.50
N GLY A 70 45.69 -0.77 14.40
CA GLY A 70 45.94 0.14 13.29
C GLY A 70 45.26 -0.27 11.99
N VAL A 71 45.57 0.45 10.93
CA VAL A 71 45.08 0.19 9.57
C VAL A 71 46.08 -0.70 8.85
N PHE A 72 45.63 -1.81 8.27
CA PHE A 72 46.48 -2.76 7.57
C PHE A 72 45.98 -3.03 6.15
N ALA A 73 46.85 -2.93 5.17
CA ALA A 73 46.52 -3.20 3.77
C ALA A 73 47.65 -3.93 3.05
N ALA A 74 47.31 -4.88 2.18
CA ALA A 74 48.26 -5.55 1.31
C ALA A 74 48.25 -4.89 -0.07
N ALA A 75 49.42 -4.47 -0.57
CA ALA A 75 49.53 -3.85 -1.89
C ALA A 75 49.48 -4.87 -3.04
N LEU A 76 49.75 -6.14 -2.76
CA LEU A 76 49.75 -7.23 -3.75
C LEU A 76 49.00 -8.45 -3.20
N ARG A 77 48.22 -9.08 -4.07
CA ARG A 77 47.54 -10.36 -3.84
C ARG A 77 47.64 -11.18 -5.11
N SER A 78 48.05 -12.45 -4.99
CA SER A 78 48.33 -13.31 -6.14
C SER A 78 47.11 -13.57 -7.05
N SER A 79 45.90 -13.40 -6.51
CA SER A 79 44.62 -13.59 -7.19
C SER A 79 43.96 -12.31 -7.70
N GLN A 80 44.61 -11.14 -7.57
CA GLN A 80 44.04 -9.84 -7.95
C GLN A 80 44.97 -9.06 -8.88
N ASP A 81 44.40 -8.13 -9.62
CA ASP A 81 45.15 -7.19 -10.46
C ASP A 81 46.03 -6.27 -9.62
N GLU A 82 47.32 -6.16 -9.98
CA GLU A 82 48.33 -5.43 -9.20
C GLU A 82 48.01 -3.94 -9.04
N VAL A 83 47.46 -3.32 -10.09
CA VAL A 83 47.08 -1.91 -10.08
C VAL A 83 45.89 -1.73 -9.12
N THR A 84 44.89 -2.58 -9.23
CA THR A 84 43.69 -2.57 -8.39
C THR A 84 44.04 -2.80 -6.92
N SER A 85 44.86 -3.80 -6.59
CA SER A 85 45.29 -4.07 -5.22
C SER A 85 46.12 -2.92 -4.64
N THR A 86 47.02 -2.33 -5.44
CA THR A 86 47.84 -1.19 -5.00
C THR A 86 46.99 0.06 -4.76
N LEU A 87 46.09 0.39 -5.69
CA LEU A 87 45.17 1.52 -5.55
C LEU A 87 44.18 1.31 -4.39
N THR A 88 43.75 0.07 -4.15
CA THR A 88 42.90 -0.27 -3.00
C THR A 88 43.66 -0.06 -1.69
N ALA A 89 44.92 -0.50 -1.59
CA ALA A 89 45.74 -0.28 -0.40
C ALA A 89 46.01 1.21 -0.14
N LEU A 90 46.26 2.00 -1.19
CA LEU A 90 46.38 3.46 -1.11
C LEU A 90 45.05 4.13 -0.75
N GLY A 91 43.93 3.63 -1.28
CA GLY A 91 42.58 4.08 -0.95
C GLY A 91 42.24 3.84 0.51
N THR A 92 42.57 2.65 1.05
CA THR A 92 42.43 2.33 2.48
C THR A 92 43.26 3.27 3.35
N ALA A 93 44.47 3.63 2.93
CA ALA A 93 45.28 4.62 3.63
C ALA A 93 44.64 6.03 3.57
N TYR A 94 44.11 6.43 2.40
CA TYR A 94 43.42 7.71 2.18
C TYR A 94 42.17 7.88 3.06
N THR A 95 41.30 6.87 3.11
CA THR A 95 40.08 6.91 3.93
C THR A 95 40.37 6.98 5.43
N HIS A 96 41.60 6.69 5.84
CA HIS A 96 42.07 6.78 7.22
C HIS A 96 43.03 7.96 7.44
N GLY A 97 42.93 8.99 6.60
CA GLY A 97 43.61 10.27 6.79
C GLY A 97 45.04 10.35 6.24
N ARG A 98 45.51 9.35 5.47
CA ARG A 98 46.82 9.39 4.80
C ARG A 98 46.66 9.80 3.35
N VAL A 99 46.98 11.03 3.00
CA VAL A 99 46.86 11.52 1.62
C VAL A 99 48.04 11.01 0.78
N PRO A 100 47.83 10.14 -0.24
CA PRO A 100 48.88 9.73 -1.16
C PRO A 100 49.36 10.93 -1.99
N ASP A 101 50.64 10.90 -2.39
CA ASP A 101 51.16 11.89 -3.33
C ASP A 101 50.53 11.68 -4.72
N ALA A 102 49.54 12.53 -5.04
CA ALA A 102 48.83 12.48 -6.31
C ALA A 102 49.75 12.76 -7.51
N GLN A 103 50.80 13.55 -7.33
CA GLN A 103 51.76 13.85 -8.40
C GLN A 103 52.63 12.62 -8.69
N ALA A 104 53.00 11.85 -7.66
CA ALA A 104 53.70 10.58 -7.83
C ALA A 104 52.83 9.50 -8.51
N LEU A 105 51.50 9.53 -8.29
CA LEU A 105 50.57 8.53 -8.81
C LEU A 105 50.08 8.83 -10.24
N TYR A 106 49.84 10.12 -10.55
CA TYR A 106 49.18 10.53 -11.80
C TYR A 106 50.00 11.50 -12.67
N GLY A 107 51.20 11.90 -12.25
CA GLY A 107 52.08 12.80 -13.02
C GLY A 107 51.49 14.20 -13.20
N ASP A 108 51.41 14.68 -14.44
CA ASP A 108 50.89 16.01 -14.82
C ASP A 108 49.35 16.07 -14.95
N ALA A 109 48.62 15.07 -14.43
CA ALA A 109 47.16 15.08 -14.45
C ALA A 109 46.61 16.25 -13.60
N HIS A 110 45.57 16.93 -14.09
CA HIS A 110 44.87 17.96 -13.34
C HIS A 110 43.73 17.33 -12.54
N ARG A 111 43.61 17.72 -11.27
CA ARG A 111 42.51 17.28 -10.40
C ARG A 111 41.23 17.95 -10.89
N VAL A 112 40.28 17.15 -11.35
CA VAL A 112 38.92 17.59 -11.66
C VAL A 112 38.06 17.32 -10.43
N GLU A 113 37.31 18.32 -9.96
CA GLU A 113 36.25 18.03 -9.00
C GLU A 113 35.21 17.16 -9.70
N LEU A 114 34.80 16.07 -9.04
CA LEU A 114 33.65 15.32 -9.50
C LEU A 114 32.46 16.29 -9.49
N PRO A 115 31.65 16.37 -10.56
CA PRO A 115 30.44 17.18 -10.51
C PRO A 115 29.62 16.73 -9.30
N SER A 116 29.29 17.66 -8.40
CA SER A 116 28.44 17.43 -7.22
C SER A 116 26.97 17.18 -7.59
N TYR A 117 26.72 16.68 -8.80
CA TYR A 117 25.41 16.57 -9.39
C TYR A 117 24.79 15.22 -9.01
N ALA A 118 24.07 15.21 -7.87
CA ALA A 118 23.43 14.01 -7.34
C ALA A 118 21.97 13.81 -7.80
N PHE A 119 21.35 14.81 -8.43
CA PHE A 119 19.89 14.85 -8.61
C PHE A 119 19.44 14.78 -10.08
N GLN A 120 18.52 13.85 -10.39
CA GLN A 120 17.74 13.81 -11.62
C GLN A 120 16.74 14.97 -11.67
N ARG A 121 16.97 15.93 -12.56
CA ARG A 121 16.14 17.14 -12.63
C ARG A 121 14.91 16.91 -13.50
N GLN A 122 13.80 16.56 -12.86
CA GLN A 122 12.49 16.45 -13.50
C GLN A 122 11.57 17.60 -13.09
N ARG A 123 10.66 17.98 -13.99
CA ARG A 123 9.74 19.12 -13.79
C ARG A 123 8.53 18.72 -12.96
N TYR A 124 8.31 19.44 -11.87
CA TYR A 124 7.16 19.30 -10.96
C TYR A 124 6.54 20.67 -10.67
N TRP A 125 5.42 21.00 -11.31
CA TRP A 125 4.75 22.28 -11.07
C TRP A 125 3.24 22.17 -11.33
N LEU A 126 2.43 22.69 -10.41
CA LEU A 126 0.98 22.78 -10.61
C LEU A 126 0.66 23.94 -11.56
N THR A 127 0.39 23.60 -12.82
CA THR A 127 -0.16 24.51 -13.83
C THR A 127 -1.65 24.70 -13.60
N ALA A 128 -2.12 25.94 -13.45
CA ALA A 128 -3.55 26.22 -13.46
C ALA A 128 -4.06 26.09 -14.91
N GLY A 129 -5.03 25.19 -15.16
CA GLY A 129 -5.92 25.32 -16.34
C GLY A 129 -5.95 24.24 -17.42
N VAL A 130 -5.67 22.95 -17.16
CA VAL A 130 -5.92 21.88 -18.16
C VAL A 130 -6.85 20.81 -17.62
N THR A 131 -8.05 20.72 -18.19
CA THR A 131 -9.05 19.68 -17.96
C THR A 131 -9.18 18.79 -19.20
N SER A 132 -8.26 17.84 -19.39
CA SER A 132 -8.45 16.55 -20.09
C SER A 132 -7.08 15.88 -20.27
N ALA A 133 -6.89 14.68 -19.72
CA ALA A 133 -5.65 13.91 -19.88
C ALA A 133 -5.69 13.09 -21.18
N ASP A 134 -4.65 13.23 -22.02
CA ASP A 134 -4.35 12.31 -23.12
C ASP A 134 -3.69 11.04 -22.54
N ALA A 135 -4.15 9.85 -22.94
CA ALA A 135 -3.73 8.56 -22.33
C ALA A 135 -2.24 8.22 -22.53
N THR A 136 -1.57 8.86 -23.51
CA THR A 136 -0.12 8.75 -23.73
C THR A 136 0.70 9.37 -22.60
N ASP A 137 0.18 10.38 -21.90
CA ASP A 137 0.86 11.01 -20.75
C ASP A 137 0.86 10.11 -19.50
N LEU A 138 0.10 9.00 -19.54
CA LEU A 138 0.01 7.96 -18.50
C LEU A 138 0.77 6.67 -18.88
N GLY A 139 1.56 6.68 -19.96
CA GLY A 139 2.34 5.51 -20.40
C GLY A 139 1.54 4.42 -21.10
N GLN A 140 0.31 4.70 -21.56
CA GLN A 140 -0.52 3.75 -22.30
C GLN A 140 -0.38 3.97 -23.81
N THR A 141 -0.21 2.88 -24.59
CA THR A 141 -0.18 2.94 -26.07
C THR A 141 -1.54 2.47 -26.63
N PRO A 142 -2.14 3.15 -27.62
CA PRO A 142 -3.34 2.66 -28.31
C PRO A 142 -3.10 1.29 -28.98
N THR A 143 -4.13 0.47 -29.11
CA THR A 143 -4.08 -0.81 -29.85
C THR A 143 -5.08 -0.82 -31.00
N ASP A 144 -4.76 -1.53 -32.09
CA ASP A 144 -5.56 -1.57 -33.33
C ASP A 144 -6.76 -2.56 -33.25
N HIS A 145 -7.05 -3.13 -32.08
CA HIS A 145 -8.08 -4.15 -31.92
C HIS A 145 -9.46 -3.55 -31.58
N PRO A 146 -10.57 -3.94 -32.24
CA PRO A 146 -11.87 -3.29 -32.03
C PRO A 146 -12.48 -3.42 -30.62
N LEU A 147 -12.05 -4.41 -29.83
CA LEU A 147 -12.50 -4.63 -28.45
C LEU A 147 -11.47 -4.26 -27.37
N LEU A 148 -10.26 -3.82 -27.75
CA LEU A 148 -9.22 -3.40 -26.81
C LEU A 148 -8.82 -1.94 -27.12
N SER A 149 -8.68 -1.11 -26.09
CA SER A 149 -8.40 0.32 -26.22
C SER A 149 -6.92 0.68 -26.06
N SER A 150 -6.19 -0.04 -25.20
CA SER A 150 -4.79 0.27 -24.93
C SER A 150 -3.98 -0.95 -24.49
N VAL A 151 -2.66 -0.84 -24.66
CA VAL A 151 -1.65 -1.78 -24.18
C VAL A 151 -0.66 -1.07 -23.25
N VAL A 152 -0.28 -1.76 -22.17
CA VAL A 152 0.73 -1.33 -21.19
C VAL A 152 1.82 -2.41 -21.11
N ARG A 153 3.07 -1.97 -21.22
CA ARG A 153 4.27 -2.80 -21.12
C ARG A 153 5.15 -2.23 -19.99
N PRO A 154 5.10 -2.78 -18.77
CA PRO A 154 5.96 -2.35 -17.68
C PRO A 154 7.44 -2.54 -18.05
N ALA A 155 8.32 -1.64 -17.61
CA ALA A 155 9.73 -1.66 -17.99
C ALA A 155 10.50 -2.87 -17.44
N ASP A 156 10.07 -3.39 -16.29
CA ASP A 156 10.80 -4.41 -15.51
C ASP A 156 10.08 -5.77 -15.45
N SER A 157 9.12 -6.05 -16.36
CA SER A 157 8.47 -7.36 -16.41
C SER A 157 8.16 -7.83 -17.83
N ASP A 158 8.21 -9.15 -18.04
CA ASP A 158 7.75 -9.83 -19.26
C ASP A 158 6.20 -9.88 -19.35
N THR A 159 5.51 -8.97 -18.66
CA THR A 159 4.04 -8.87 -18.66
C THR A 159 3.58 -7.88 -19.72
N VAL A 160 2.64 -8.31 -20.57
CA VAL A 160 1.93 -7.42 -21.50
C VAL A 160 0.46 -7.36 -21.10
N LEU A 161 -0.05 -6.15 -20.87
CA LEU A 161 -1.41 -5.93 -20.41
C LEU A 161 -2.22 -5.16 -21.45
N PHE A 162 -3.34 -5.73 -21.89
CA PHE A 162 -4.32 -5.07 -22.74
C PHE A 162 -5.56 -4.73 -21.94
N THR A 163 -6.14 -3.56 -22.20
CA THR A 163 -7.40 -3.15 -21.60
C THR A 163 -8.40 -2.74 -22.67
N GLY A 164 -9.68 -2.96 -22.41
CA GLY A 164 -10.78 -2.63 -23.32
C GLY A 164 -12.09 -2.40 -22.57
N ARG A 165 -13.15 -2.03 -23.30
CA ARG A 165 -14.49 -1.86 -22.73
C ARG A 165 -15.54 -2.46 -23.66
N LEU A 166 -16.33 -3.39 -23.13
CA LEU A 166 -17.52 -3.95 -23.80
C LEU A 166 -18.76 -3.24 -23.25
N THR A 167 -19.72 -2.95 -24.11
CA THR A 167 -20.95 -2.25 -23.71
C THR A 167 -22.18 -3.00 -24.25
N PRO A 168 -23.26 -3.12 -23.47
CA PRO A 168 -24.54 -3.56 -23.99
C PRO A 168 -25.08 -2.53 -24.99
N GLY A 169 -26.01 -2.95 -25.83
CA GLY A 169 -26.50 -2.19 -26.99
C GLY A 169 -25.61 -2.33 -28.23
N THR A 170 -24.77 -3.36 -28.31
CA THR A 170 -23.84 -3.62 -29.42
C THR A 170 -24.18 -4.94 -30.13
N TRP A 171 -23.47 -5.26 -31.20
CA TRP A 171 -23.67 -6.52 -31.94
C TRP A 171 -23.43 -7.77 -31.07
N LEU A 172 -22.75 -7.66 -29.94
CA LEU A 172 -22.54 -8.76 -28.99
C LEU A 172 -23.84 -9.22 -28.30
N ASP A 173 -24.86 -8.35 -28.20
CA ASP A 173 -26.14 -8.70 -27.57
C ASP A 173 -26.92 -9.75 -28.39
N ASP A 174 -26.62 -9.84 -29.69
CA ASP A 174 -27.23 -10.82 -30.58
C ASP A 174 -26.78 -12.25 -30.25
N HIS A 175 -25.80 -12.47 -29.36
CA HIS A 175 -25.44 -13.80 -28.87
C HIS A 175 -26.10 -14.07 -27.51
N THR A 176 -27.26 -14.73 -27.52
CA THR A 176 -28.08 -14.97 -26.33
C THR A 176 -28.17 -16.46 -25.98
N VAL A 177 -27.89 -16.80 -24.73
CA VAL A 177 -28.02 -18.16 -24.18
C VAL A 177 -29.04 -18.16 -23.05
N LEU A 178 -30.10 -18.97 -23.17
CA LEU A 178 -31.23 -19.06 -22.24
C LEU A 178 -31.86 -17.69 -21.91
N GLY A 179 -31.83 -16.74 -22.85
CA GLY A 179 -32.39 -15.40 -22.69
C GLY A 179 -31.42 -14.35 -22.12
N THR A 180 -30.15 -14.72 -21.86
CA THR A 180 -29.10 -13.80 -21.37
C THR A 180 -28.05 -13.54 -22.46
N ALA A 181 -27.67 -12.28 -22.66
CA ALA A 181 -26.57 -11.90 -23.56
C ALA A 181 -25.22 -12.33 -22.96
N ILE A 182 -24.45 -13.12 -23.71
CA ILE A 182 -23.15 -13.66 -23.27
C ILE A 182 -22.13 -13.39 -24.37
N VAL A 183 -20.94 -12.91 -23.98
CA VAL A 183 -19.82 -12.78 -24.91
C VAL A 183 -19.40 -14.17 -25.38
N PRO A 184 -19.42 -14.46 -26.70
CA PRO A 184 -19.17 -15.80 -27.22
C PRO A 184 -17.72 -16.23 -26.96
N GLY A 185 -17.49 -17.54 -26.81
CA GLY A 185 -16.14 -18.09 -26.66
C GLY A 185 -15.21 -17.72 -27.83
N ALA A 186 -15.76 -17.56 -29.04
CA ALA A 186 -15.04 -17.08 -30.21
C ALA A 186 -14.43 -15.67 -30.02
N ALA A 187 -15.08 -14.79 -29.26
CA ALA A 187 -14.54 -13.46 -28.95
C ALA A 187 -13.38 -13.55 -27.95
N LEU A 188 -13.43 -14.49 -27.00
CA LEU A 188 -12.33 -14.74 -26.07
C LEU A 188 -11.10 -15.30 -26.79
N VAL A 189 -11.31 -16.16 -27.80
CA VAL A 189 -10.24 -16.68 -28.67
C VAL A 189 -9.60 -15.56 -29.49
N ASP A 190 -10.39 -14.67 -30.08
CA ASP A 190 -9.89 -13.52 -30.84
C ASP A 190 -9.07 -12.56 -29.97
N LEU A 191 -9.55 -12.23 -28.76
CA LEU A 191 -8.80 -11.45 -27.77
C LEU A 191 -7.46 -12.10 -27.39
N ALA A 192 -7.46 -13.42 -27.17
CA ALA A 192 -6.24 -14.16 -26.85
C ALA A 192 -5.25 -14.20 -28.02
N LEU A 193 -5.73 -14.40 -29.26
CA LEU A 193 -4.90 -14.42 -30.46
C LEU A 193 -4.27 -13.06 -30.76
N HIS A 194 -5.01 -11.96 -30.55
CA HIS A 194 -4.48 -10.61 -30.68
C HIS A 194 -3.36 -10.36 -29.66
N ALA A 195 -3.62 -10.68 -28.39
CA ALA A 195 -2.63 -10.56 -27.32
C ALA A 195 -1.39 -11.45 -27.56
N ALA A 196 -1.59 -12.65 -28.10
CA ALA A 196 -0.50 -13.56 -28.47
C ALA A 196 0.40 -12.95 -29.55
N GLY A 197 -0.18 -12.41 -30.63
CA GLY A 197 0.57 -11.79 -31.73
C GLY A 197 1.41 -10.60 -31.27
N GLU A 198 0.84 -9.72 -30.45
CA GLU A 198 1.52 -8.57 -29.85
C GLU A 198 2.62 -8.94 -28.84
N SER A 199 2.60 -10.19 -28.35
CA SER A 199 3.59 -10.76 -27.43
C SER A 199 4.56 -11.73 -28.11
N GLY A 200 4.51 -11.86 -29.45
CA GLY A 200 5.46 -12.69 -30.22
C GLY A 200 5.13 -14.18 -30.32
N PHE A 201 3.89 -14.57 -30.03
CA PHE A 201 3.38 -15.92 -30.18
C PHE A 201 2.43 -16.05 -31.38
N ALA A 202 2.46 -17.21 -32.03
CA ALA A 202 1.69 -17.47 -33.26
C ALA A 202 0.56 -18.51 -33.07
N THR A 203 0.54 -19.21 -31.94
CA THR A 203 -0.39 -20.30 -31.65
C THR A 203 -0.93 -20.16 -30.22
N LEU A 204 -2.23 -20.38 -30.06
CA LEU A 204 -2.88 -20.57 -28.78
C LEU A 204 -3.02 -22.08 -28.56
N ASP A 205 -2.14 -22.64 -27.74
CA ASP A 205 -2.05 -24.10 -27.50
C ASP A 205 -3.30 -24.61 -26.79
N GLU A 206 -3.75 -23.86 -25.78
CA GLU A 206 -4.98 -24.12 -25.07
C GLU A 206 -5.62 -22.82 -24.59
N LEU A 207 -6.95 -22.74 -24.64
CA LEU A 207 -7.74 -21.73 -23.94
C LEU A 207 -8.95 -22.39 -23.30
N VAL A 208 -9.03 -22.31 -21.98
CA VAL A 208 -10.13 -22.84 -21.16
C VAL A 208 -11.00 -21.68 -20.68
N VAL A 209 -12.30 -21.74 -20.96
CA VAL A 209 -13.29 -20.76 -20.50
C VAL A 209 -13.83 -21.19 -19.14
N GLU A 210 -13.40 -20.55 -18.08
CA GLU A 210 -13.72 -20.90 -16.70
C GLU A 210 -15.13 -20.44 -16.29
N ALA A 211 -15.50 -19.22 -16.70
CA ALA A 211 -16.78 -18.59 -16.39
C ALA A 211 -17.34 -17.80 -17.59
N PRO A 212 -18.67 -17.87 -17.85
CA PRO A 212 -19.27 -17.09 -18.92
C PRO A 212 -19.14 -15.58 -18.63
N MET A 213 -18.85 -14.79 -19.66
CA MET A 213 -18.81 -13.33 -19.57
C MET A 213 -20.18 -12.78 -19.97
N VAL A 214 -20.99 -12.43 -18.99
CA VAL A 214 -22.37 -11.96 -19.17
C VAL A 214 -22.38 -10.45 -19.45
N LEU A 215 -23.00 -10.03 -20.55
CA LEU A 215 -23.04 -8.63 -20.99
C LEU A 215 -24.39 -7.98 -20.66
N THR A 216 -24.66 -7.75 -19.37
CA THR A 216 -25.87 -7.03 -18.91
C THR A 216 -25.64 -5.54 -18.72
N GLU A 217 -24.40 -5.14 -18.49
CA GLU A 217 -23.95 -3.76 -18.30
C GLU A 217 -22.54 -3.58 -18.91
N ALA A 218 -21.99 -2.38 -18.86
CA ALA A 218 -20.68 -2.12 -19.45
C ALA A 218 -19.56 -2.83 -18.68
N LEU A 219 -18.74 -3.61 -19.38
CA LEU A 219 -17.60 -4.34 -18.81
C LEU A 219 -16.29 -3.67 -19.20
N GLN A 220 -15.42 -3.40 -18.23
CA GLN A 220 -13.99 -3.25 -18.48
C GLN A 220 -13.38 -4.63 -18.65
N VAL A 221 -12.60 -4.82 -19.71
CA VAL A 221 -11.94 -6.09 -20.04
C VAL A 221 -10.44 -5.92 -19.94
N GLN A 222 -9.78 -6.95 -19.43
CA GLN A 222 -8.32 -7.01 -19.34
C GLN A 222 -7.82 -8.34 -19.87
N VAL A 223 -6.83 -8.29 -20.75
CA VAL A 223 -6.10 -9.48 -21.22
C VAL A 223 -4.66 -9.33 -20.75
N LYS A 224 -4.19 -10.31 -19.98
CA LYS A 224 -2.84 -10.29 -19.41
C LYS A 224 -2.05 -11.46 -19.98
N VAL A 225 -0.89 -11.17 -20.56
CA VAL A 225 0.10 -12.16 -20.98
C VAL A 225 1.30 -12.07 -20.04
N VAL A 226 1.73 -13.21 -19.50
CA VAL A 226 2.95 -13.35 -18.71
C VAL A 226 3.67 -14.59 -19.21
N ASP A 227 4.89 -14.44 -19.69
CA ASP A 227 5.63 -15.51 -20.36
C ASP A 227 4.80 -16.12 -21.51
N ASP A 228 4.44 -17.41 -21.41
CA ASP A 228 3.61 -18.16 -22.34
C ASP A 228 2.15 -18.32 -21.87
N SER A 229 1.74 -17.65 -20.79
CA SER A 229 0.39 -17.74 -20.23
C SER A 229 -0.45 -16.52 -20.57
N VAL A 230 -1.72 -16.74 -20.92
CA VAL A 230 -2.71 -15.68 -21.18
C VAL A 230 -3.93 -15.84 -20.28
N THR A 231 -4.41 -14.74 -19.70
CA THR A 231 -5.63 -14.70 -18.90
C THR A 231 -6.53 -13.55 -19.31
N ILE A 232 -7.85 -13.77 -19.30
CA ILE A 232 -8.86 -12.79 -19.69
C ILE A 232 -9.80 -12.53 -18.51
N HIS A 233 -9.91 -11.27 -18.12
CA HIS A 233 -10.73 -10.81 -17.00
C HIS A 233 -11.74 -9.74 -17.43
N SER A 234 -12.83 -9.60 -16.69
CA SER A 234 -13.72 -8.44 -16.81
C SER A 234 -14.25 -7.92 -15.47
N ARG A 235 -14.72 -6.67 -15.44
CA ARG A 235 -15.41 -6.03 -14.30
C ARG A 235 -16.42 -4.98 -14.75
N THR A 236 -17.48 -4.73 -14.00
CA THR A 236 -18.49 -3.70 -14.30
C THR A 236 -18.23 -2.41 -13.52
N ASP A 237 -18.15 -2.52 -12.19
CA ASP A 237 -17.55 -1.59 -11.23
C ASP A 237 -17.31 -2.40 -9.94
N GLY A 238 -16.12 -2.98 -9.80
CA GLY A 238 -15.79 -3.94 -8.73
C GLY A 238 -14.55 -4.80 -9.05
N ASP A 239 -14.46 -5.98 -8.44
CA ASP A 239 -13.35 -6.92 -8.64
C ASP A 239 -13.34 -7.56 -10.04
N TRP A 240 -12.15 -7.98 -10.46
CA TRP A 240 -11.94 -8.68 -11.73
C TRP A 240 -12.43 -10.13 -11.65
N THR A 241 -13.31 -10.50 -12.58
CA THR A 241 -13.72 -11.90 -12.78
C THR A 241 -12.83 -12.53 -13.84
N LEU A 242 -12.15 -13.64 -13.53
CA LEU A 242 -11.41 -14.45 -14.50
C LEU A 242 -12.40 -15.26 -15.36
N HIS A 243 -12.33 -15.08 -16.67
CA HIS A 243 -13.21 -15.75 -17.63
C HIS A 243 -12.50 -16.84 -18.41
N ALA A 244 -11.22 -16.65 -18.74
CA ALA A 244 -10.46 -17.65 -19.48
C ALA A 244 -8.97 -17.62 -19.13
N THR A 245 -8.37 -18.81 -19.15
CA THR A 245 -6.93 -19.04 -18.97
C THR A 245 -6.42 -19.88 -20.13
N GLY A 246 -5.23 -19.56 -20.64
CA GLY A 246 -4.64 -20.25 -21.77
C GLY A 246 -3.13 -20.24 -21.80
N THR A 247 -2.56 -21.02 -22.73
CA THR A 247 -1.12 -21.14 -22.98
C THR A 247 -0.81 -20.86 -24.44
N LEU A 248 0.34 -20.26 -24.69
CA LEU A 248 0.77 -19.71 -25.97
C LEU A 248 2.05 -20.40 -26.45
N SER A 249 2.19 -20.58 -27.76
CA SER A 249 3.40 -21.12 -28.35
C SER A 249 3.63 -20.59 -29.77
N ASN A 250 4.69 -21.09 -30.40
CA ASN A 250 4.97 -20.85 -31.81
C ASN A 250 4.85 -22.14 -32.66
N ASP A 251 4.29 -23.21 -32.09
CA ASP A 251 4.23 -24.53 -32.72
C ASP A 251 3.28 -24.55 -33.92
N THR A 252 3.61 -25.36 -34.93
CA THR A 252 2.80 -25.47 -36.13
C THR A 252 1.61 -26.41 -35.90
N VAL A 253 0.41 -25.94 -36.25
CA VAL A 253 -0.81 -26.74 -36.19
C VAL A 253 -1.05 -27.45 -37.54
N PRO A 254 -1.35 -28.78 -37.56
CA PRO A 254 -1.64 -29.51 -38.79
C PRO A 254 -2.82 -28.93 -39.56
N ARG A 255 -2.63 -28.69 -40.87
CA ARG A 255 -3.66 -28.16 -41.78
C ARG A 255 -4.31 -29.31 -42.58
N ALA A 256 -5.59 -29.15 -42.92
CA ALA A 256 -6.31 -30.07 -43.80
C ALA A 256 -6.73 -29.36 -45.09
N ASP A 257 -6.52 -30.01 -46.23
CA ASP A 257 -7.04 -29.52 -47.51
C ASP A 257 -8.55 -29.77 -47.59
N LEU A 258 -9.31 -28.72 -47.89
CA LEU A 258 -10.77 -28.78 -48.00
C LEU A 258 -11.19 -28.89 -49.45
N ALA A 259 -11.79 -30.02 -49.82
CA ALA A 259 -12.44 -30.19 -51.12
C ALA A 259 -13.81 -29.52 -51.11
N TRP A 260 -14.05 -28.58 -52.04
CA TRP A 260 -15.28 -27.80 -52.10
C TRP A 260 -15.89 -27.79 -53.51
N PRO A 261 -17.23 -27.92 -53.68
CA PRO A 261 -18.23 -28.16 -52.64
C PRO A 261 -18.15 -29.59 -52.03
N PRO A 262 -18.56 -29.79 -50.78
CA PRO A 262 -18.50 -31.09 -50.13
C PRO A 262 -19.53 -32.07 -50.71
N VAL A 263 -19.18 -33.37 -50.78
CA VAL A 263 -20.14 -34.45 -51.09
C VAL A 263 -20.85 -34.85 -49.80
N ALA A 264 -21.88 -34.10 -49.43
CA ALA A 264 -22.56 -34.17 -48.13
C ALA A 264 -24.06 -33.84 -48.25
N GLU A 265 -24.85 -34.25 -47.25
CA GLU A 265 -26.29 -33.92 -47.19
C GLU A 265 -26.47 -32.45 -46.76
N PRO A 266 -27.28 -31.63 -47.44
CA PRO A 266 -27.51 -30.25 -47.03
C PRO A 266 -28.29 -30.17 -45.71
N ILE A 267 -27.94 -29.21 -44.86
CA ILE A 267 -28.69 -28.81 -43.67
C ILE A 267 -29.53 -27.59 -44.04
N ASP A 268 -30.83 -27.60 -43.71
CA ASP A 268 -31.66 -26.40 -43.82
C ASP A 268 -31.26 -25.41 -42.72
N VAL A 269 -30.67 -24.29 -43.12
CA VAL A 269 -30.16 -23.26 -42.19
C VAL A 269 -31.28 -22.61 -41.39
N ALA A 270 -32.48 -22.45 -41.97
CA ALA A 270 -33.60 -21.83 -41.28
C ALA A 270 -34.16 -22.75 -40.19
N GLU A 271 -34.27 -24.06 -40.49
CA GLU A 271 -34.65 -25.08 -39.50
C GLU A 271 -33.60 -25.20 -38.39
N MET A 272 -32.30 -25.22 -38.75
CA MET A 272 -31.18 -25.25 -37.79
C MET A 272 -31.26 -24.12 -36.75
N TYR A 273 -31.47 -22.87 -37.18
CA TYR A 273 -31.59 -21.75 -36.24
C TYR A 273 -32.88 -21.82 -35.39
N ALA A 274 -33.97 -22.38 -35.91
CA ALA A 274 -35.19 -22.59 -35.14
C ALA A 274 -34.98 -23.63 -34.03
N GLU A 275 -34.26 -24.73 -34.34
CA GLU A 275 -33.91 -25.77 -33.37
C GLU A 275 -32.93 -25.27 -32.29
N LEU A 276 -31.88 -24.55 -32.69
CA LEU A 276 -30.93 -23.92 -31.75
C LEU A 276 -31.65 -22.94 -30.81
N GLY A 277 -32.55 -22.11 -31.35
CA GLY A 277 -33.36 -21.20 -30.56
C GLY A 277 -34.28 -21.92 -29.56
N ALA A 278 -34.90 -23.03 -29.97
CA ALA A 278 -35.73 -23.85 -29.08
C ALA A 278 -34.90 -24.54 -27.98
N ALA A 279 -33.64 -24.87 -28.24
CA ALA A 279 -32.69 -25.41 -27.26
C ALA A 279 -32.10 -24.35 -26.31
N GLY A 280 -32.35 -23.06 -26.57
CA GLY A 280 -31.87 -21.94 -25.75
C GLY A 280 -30.66 -21.19 -26.30
N LEU A 281 -30.19 -21.49 -27.52
CA LEU A 281 -29.16 -20.73 -28.24
C LEU A 281 -29.83 -19.81 -29.25
N ALA A 282 -30.13 -18.58 -28.84
CA ALA A 282 -30.77 -17.59 -29.68
C ALA A 282 -29.72 -16.64 -30.27
N TYR A 283 -29.58 -16.68 -31.59
CA TYR A 283 -28.71 -15.77 -32.34
C TYR A 283 -29.53 -14.68 -33.02
N GLY A 284 -29.16 -13.43 -32.84
CA GLY A 284 -29.66 -12.25 -33.54
C GLY A 284 -28.95 -12.03 -34.89
N PRO A 285 -29.32 -10.97 -35.63
CA PRO A 285 -28.83 -10.72 -36.98
C PRO A 285 -27.30 -10.75 -37.14
N ALA A 286 -26.55 -10.23 -36.16
CA ALA A 286 -25.09 -10.16 -36.23
C ALA A 286 -24.40 -11.54 -36.17
N PHE A 287 -25.05 -12.57 -35.62
CA PHE A 287 -24.51 -13.93 -35.49
C PHE A 287 -25.12 -14.94 -36.47
N ARG A 288 -26.15 -14.56 -37.26
CA ARG A 288 -26.77 -15.46 -38.26
C ARG A 288 -26.00 -15.49 -39.59
N ASN A 289 -24.72 -15.80 -39.53
CA ASN A 289 -23.79 -15.66 -40.66
C ASN A 289 -23.61 -16.93 -41.52
N VAL A 290 -24.27 -18.04 -41.16
CA VAL A 290 -24.27 -19.27 -41.96
C VAL A 290 -25.12 -19.07 -43.21
N THR A 291 -24.50 -19.18 -44.38
CA THR A 291 -25.14 -19.03 -45.70
C THR A 291 -25.54 -20.37 -46.31
N ALA A 292 -24.77 -21.43 -46.04
CA ALA A 292 -25.07 -22.80 -46.41
C ALA A 292 -24.36 -23.78 -45.46
N ALA A 293 -24.96 -24.94 -45.21
CA ALA A 293 -24.38 -25.97 -44.36
C ALA A 293 -24.68 -27.38 -44.89
N TRP A 294 -23.79 -28.33 -44.62
CA TRP A 294 -23.91 -29.73 -45.01
C TRP A 294 -23.38 -30.66 -43.92
N ARG A 295 -23.82 -31.92 -43.92
CA ARG A 295 -23.36 -32.95 -42.99
C ARG A 295 -23.05 -34.27 -43.67
N THR A 296 -22.10 -34.98 -43.07
CA THR A 296 -21.82 -36.40 -43.31
C THR A 296 -21.81 -37.12 -41.96
N ALA A 297 -21.62 -38.43 -41.95
CA ALA A 297 -21.43 -39.18 -40.71
C ALA A 297 -20.15 -38.81 -39.93
N ALA A 298 -19.18 -38.14 -40.58
CA ALA A 298 -17.86 -37.87 -39.99
C ALA A 298 -17.56 -36.37 -39.76
N ALA A 299 -18.24 -35.47 -40.46
CA ALA A 299 -17.96 -34.03 -40.43
C ALA A 299 -19.20 -33.20 -40.81
N VAL A 300 -19.23 -31.96 -40.33
CA VAL A 300 -20.13 -30.90 -40.78
C VAL A 300 -19.35 -29.83 -41.56
N PHE A 301 -20.01 -29.21 -42.52
CA PHE A 301 -19.44 -28.20 -43.40
C PHE A 301 -20.32 -26.96 -43.39
N ALA A 302 -19.71 -25.76 -43.46
CA ALA A 302 -20.45 -24.51 -43.57
C ALA A 302 -19.75 -23.48 -44.44
N GLU A 303 -20.56 -22.67 -45.13
CA GLU A 303 -20.15 -21.36 -45.66
C GLU A 303 -20.67 -20.28 -44.73
N VAL A 304 -19.76 -19.47 -44.19
CA VAL A 304 -20.08 -18.35 -43.30
C VAL A 304 -19.53 -17.06 -43.88
N ALA A 305 -20.27 -15.96 -43.75
CA ALA A 305 -19.83 -14.66 -44.24
C ALA A 305 -20.33 -13.52 -43.34
N VAL A 306 -19.49 -12.52 -43.14
CA VAL A 306 -19.81 -11.25 -42.45
C VAL A 306 -19.51 -10.07 -43.37
N GLU A 307 -20.00 -8.89 -43.01
CA GLU A 307 -19.58 -7.64 -43.65
C GLU A 307 -18.11 -7.31 -43.31
N LYS A 308 -17.59 -6.20 -43.86
CA LYS A 308 -16.22 -5.75 -43.60
C LYS A 308 -15.96 -5.56 -42.10
N HIS A 309 -14.81 -6.01 -41.62
CA HIS A 309 -14.38 -5.89 -40.23
C HIS A 309 -12.89 -5.59 -40.09
N ASP A 310 -12.50 -5.18 -38.88
CA ASP A 310 -11.12 -4.86 -38.51
C ASP A 310 -10.49 -5.88 -37.53
N PHE A 311 -11.19 -6.99 -37.24
CA PHE A 311 -10.66 -8.12 -36.47
C PHE A 311 -9.67 -9.00 -37.25
N GLY A 312 -8.80 -9.72 -36.54
CA GLY A 312 -8.00 -10.80 -37.12
C GLY A 312 -8.89 -11.89 -37.71
N VAL A 313 -9.84 -12.40 -36.93
CA VAL A 313 -11.02 -13.14 -37.40
C VAL A 313 -12.23 -12.62 -36.64
N HIS A 314 -13.26 -12.15 -37.34
CA HIS A 314 -14.43 -11.60 -36.67
C HIS A 314 -15.09 -12.64 -35.73
N PRO A 315 -15.35 -12.34 -34.45
CA PRO A 315 -15.91 -13.32 -33.52
C PRO A 315 -17.23 -13.94 -33.97
N ALA A 316 -18.15 -13.14 -34.52
CA ALA A 316 -19.41 -13.65 -35.08
C ALA A 316 -19.25 -14.51 -36.35
N LEU A 317 -18.12 -14.39 -37.06
CA LEU A 317 -17.79 -15.26 -38.20
C LEU A 317 -17.26 -16.61 -37.71
N LEU A 318 -16.38 -16.58 -36.70
CA LEU A 318 -15.85 -17.79 -36.06
C LEU A 318 -16.92 -18.55 -35.27
N ASP A 319 -17.80 -17.85 -34.55
CA ASP A 319 -18.89 -18.48 -33.81
C ASP A 319 -19.88 -19.17 -34.76
N ALA A 320 -20.25 -18.49 -35.87
CA ALA A 320 -21.12 -19.06 -36.90
C ALA A 320 -20.55 -20.32 -37.55
N ALA A 321 -19.23 -20.45 -37.61
CA ALA A 321 -18.54 -21.65 -38.11
C ALA A 321 -18.88 -22.91 -37.27
N LEU A 322 -19.28 -22.73 -36.02
CA LEU A 322 -19.61 -23.79 -35.07
C LEU A 322 -21.11 -24.11 -34.97
N HIS A 323 -21.99 -23.27 -35.53
CA HIS A 323 -23.45 -23.47 -35.43
C HIS A 323 -23.92 -24.84 -35.97
N PRO A 324 -23.42 -25.36 -37.10
CA PRO A 324 -23.79 -26.70 -37.56
C PRO A 324 -23.35 -27.80 -36.59
N LEU A 325 -22.22 -27.64 -35.89
CA LEU A 325 -21.79 -28.57 -34.85
C LEU A 325 -22.77 -28.52 -33.66
N ALA A 326 -23.12 -27.32 -33.20
CA ALA A 326 -24.07 -27.14 -32.10
C ALA A 326 -25.45 -27.75 -32.40
N ALA A 327 -25.91 -27.69 -33.65
CA ALA A 327 -27.16 -28.30 -34.09
C ALA A 327 -27.13 -29.84 -34.10
N THR A 328 -25.95 -30.46 -34.08
CA THR A 328 -25.80 -31.92 -33.99
C THR A 328 -25.60 -32.45 -32.57
N ALA A 329 -25.47 -31.55 -31.58
CA ALA A 329 -25.24 -31.93 -30.19
C ALA A 329 -26.54 -32.30 -29.45
N ASP A 330 -26.47 -33.28 -28.55
CA ASP A 330 -27.57 -33.64 -27.67
C ASP A 330 -27.69 -32.61 -26.52
N GLY A 331 -28.44 -31.54 -26.75
CA GLY A 331 -28.77 -30.51 -25.75
C GLY A 331 -27.94 -29.23 -25.83
N LEU A 332 -28.12 -28.34 -24.85
CA LEU A 332 -27.48 -27.03 -24.80
C LEU A 332 -26.02 -27.15 -24.34
N ALA A 333 -25.07 -27.05 -25.27
CA ALA A 333 -23.63 -27.06 -24.97
C ALA A 333 -22.90 -25.89 -25.63
N LEU A 334 -21.94 -25.29 -24.90
CA LEU A 334 -21.10 -24.20 -25.40
C LEU A 334 -19.63 -24.64 -25.47
N PRO A 335 -18.82 -24.03 -26.37
CA PRO A 335 -17.37 -24.18 -26.36
C PRO A 335 -16.79 -23.82 -24.98
N PHE A 336 -16.06 -24.75 -24.38
CA PHE A 336 -15.44 -24.62 -23.05
C PHE A 336 -13.91 -24.68 -23.10
N ALA A 337 -13.33 -25.47 -24.00
CA ALA A 337 -11.89 -25.50 -24.20
C ALA A 337 -11.54 -25.58 -25.68
N TRP A 338 -10.57 -24.77 -26.10
CA TRP A 338 -10.04 -24.70 -27.46
C TRP A 338 -8.58 -25.12 -27.44
N GLN A 339 -8.16 -26.02 -28.35
CA GLN A 339 -6.77 -26.46 -28.42
C GLN A 339 -6.17 -26.27 -29.80
N GLY A 340 -4.91 -25.84 -29.81
CA GLY A 340 -4.12 -25.61 -31.01
C GLY A 340 -4.83 -24.69 -32.00
N VAL A 341 -5.20 -23.48 -31.54
CA VAL A 341 -5.81 -22.45 -32.37
C VAL A 341 -4.71 -21.65 -33.05
N ARG A 342 -4.76 -21.57 -34.38
CA ARG A 342 -3.82 -20.79 -35.17
C ARG A 342 -4.51 -20.04 -36.29
N LEU A 343 -4.30 -18.72 -36.32
CA LEU A 343 -4.70 -17.83 -37.39
C LEU A 343 -3.58 -17.78 -38.45
N HIS A 344 -3.91 -18.16 -39.68
CA HIS A 344 -2.95 -18.22 -40.80
C HIS A 344 -3.02 -16.97 -41.69
N SER A 345 -4.21 -16.41 -41.88
CA SER A 345 -4.43 -15.19 -42.67
C SER A 345 -5.53 -14.35 -42.01
N PRO A 346 -5.23 -13.14 -41.50
CA PRO A 346 -6.24 -12.27 -40.90
C PRO A 346 -7.15 -11.61 -41.94
N GLY A 347 -8.31 -11.11 -41.51
CA GLY A 347 -9.17 -10.22 -42.30
C GLY A 347 -10.09 -10.90 -43.32
N ALA A 348 -10.25 -12.22 -43.26
CA ALA A 348 -11.17 -12.94 -44.14
C ALA A 348 -12.64 -12.67 -43.75
N THR A 349 -13.44 -12.15 -44.68
CA THR A 349 -14.87 -11.85 -44.46
C THR A 349 -15.80 -13.01 -44.81
N ALA A 350 -15.28 -14.08 -45.43
CA ALA A 350 -16.04 -15.27 -45.77
C ALA A 350 -15.16 -16.53 -45.63
N LEU A 351 -15.72 -17.58 -45.04
CA LEU A 351 -15.01 -18.85 -44.78
C LEU A 351 -15.80 -20.04 -45.30
N ARG A 352 -15.06 -21.02 -45.81
CA ARG A 352 -15.49 -22.41 -45.97
C ARG A 352 -14.91 -23.22 -44.83
N VAL A 353 -15.79 -23.80 -44.04
CA VAL A 353 -15.46 -24.46 -42.78
C VAL A 353 -15.78 -25.93 -42.87
N ARG A 354 -14.89 -26.76 -42.33
CA ARG A 354 -15.15 -28.16 -41.98
C ARG A 354 -14.89 -28.36 -40.50
N VAL A 355 -15.83 -29.01 -39.83
CA VAL A 355 -15.68 -29.46 -38.44
C VAL A 355 -15.78 -30.98 -38.38
N ASP A 356 -14.75 -31.65 -37.87
CA ASP A 356 -14.71 -33.11 -37.76
C ASP A 356 -15.42 -33.58 -36.48
N LEU A 357 -16.51 -34.35 -36.58
CA LEU A 357 -17.39 -34.69 -35.45
C LEU A 357 -16.75 -35.63 -34.41
N GLY A 358 -15.61 -36.26 -34.71
CA GLY A 358 -14.90 -37.13 -33.78
C GLY A 358 -13.91 -36.43 -32.85
N THR A 359 -13.33 -35.32 -33.30
CA THR A 359 -12.32 -34.53 -32.57
C THR A 359 -12.77 -33.09 -32.31
N ASN A 360 -13.87 -32.67 -32.94
CA ASN A 360 -14.32 -31.29 -33.09
C ASN A 360 -13.22 -30.36 -33.62
N ALA A 361 -12.29 -30.89 -34.42
CA ALA A 361 -11.28 -30.08 -35.10
C ALA A 361 -11.95 -29.16 -36.13
N VAL A 362 -11.54 -27.90 -36.19
CA VAL A 362 -12.10 -26.88 -37.09
C VAL A 362 -11.03 -26.47 -38.10
N HIS A 363 -11.36 -26.58 -39.38
CA HIS A 363 -10.52 -26.12 -40.47
C HIS A 363 -11.29 -25.09 -41.30
N ALA A 364 -10.76 -23.89 -41.46
CA ALA A 364 -11.37 -22.81 -42.23
C ALA A 364 -10.43 -22.31 -43.33
N VAL A 365 -10.96 -22.20 -44.55
CA VAL A 365 -10.28 -21.63 -45.73
C VAL A 365 -11.11 -20.50 -46.33
N ASP A 366 -10.50 -19.63 -47.12
CA ASP A 366 -11.21 -18.60 -47.90
C ASP A 366 -11.89 -19.17 -49.16
N ALA A 367 -12.43 -18.30 -50.01
CA ALA A 367 -13.13 -18.69 -51.24
C ALA A 367 -12.19 -19.33 -52.28
N GLU A 368 -10.91 -18.97 -52.25
CA GLU A 368 -9.83 -19.49 -53.09
C GLU A 368 -9.22 -20.79 -52.55
N GLY A 369 -9.55 -21.17 -51.31
CA GLY A 369 -9.08 -22.36 -50.64
C GLY A 369 -7.78 -22.17 -49.84
N ALA A 370 -7.33 -20.93 -49.63
CA ALA A 370 -6.19 -20.64 -48.77
C ALA A 370 -6.58 -20.75 -47.28
N PRO A 371 -5.69 -21.28 -46.42
CA PRO A 371 -5.98 -21.49 -45.01
C PRO A 371 -6.14 -20.16 -44.26
N VAL A 372 -7.21 -20.05 -43.49
CA VAL A 372 -7.52 -18.88 -42.66
C VAL A 372 -7.34 -19.21 -41.19
N LEU A 373 -8.02 -20.23 -40.67
CA LEU A 373 -7.98 -20.59 -39.24
C LEU A 373 -7.92 -22.11 -39.08
N THR A 374 -7.20 -22.58 -38.06
CA THR A 374 -7.23 -23.99 -37.64
C THR A 374 -7.42 -24.07 -36.12
N VAL A 375 -8.25 -25.03 -35.69
CA VAL A 375 -8.44 -25.43 -34.30
C VAL A 375 -8.24 -26.95 -34.25
N SER A 376 -7.26 -27.43 -33.49
CA SER A 376 -6.95 -28.87 -33.41
C SER A 376 -8.05 -29.67 -32.73
N SER A 377 -8.65 -29.14 -31.68
CA SER A 377 -9.80 -29.74 -31.00
C SER A 377 -10.63 -28.69 -30.27
N LEU A 378 -11.92 -28.99 -30.12
CA LEU A 378 -12.87 -28.14 -29.40
C LEU A 378 -13.70 -28.99 -28.43
N ALA A 379 -13.58 -28.73 -27.15
CA ALA A 379 -14.43 -29.35 -26.13
C ALA A 379 -15.64 -28.47 -25.84
N THR A 380 -16.83 -29.06 -25.89
CA THR A 380 -18.09 -28.40 -25.53
C THR A 380 -18.59 -28.91 -24.17
N ARG A 381 -19.18 -28.04 -23.36
CA ARG A 381 -19.75 -28.39 -22.05
C ARG A 381 -21.24 -28.01 -21.97
N PRO A 382 -22.11 -28.85 -21.38
CA PRO A 382 -23.50 -28.49 -21.14
C PRO A 382 -23.62 -27.26 -20.23
N VAL A 383 -24.60 -26.39 -20.52
CA VAL A 383 -24.89 -25.20 -19.71
C VAL A 383 -26.27 -25.32 -19.08
N THR A 384 -26.40 -25.04 -17.79
CA THR A 384 -27.68 -25.04 -17.07
C THR A 384 -28.15 -23.61 -16.76
N ALA A 385 -29.47 -23.42 -16.62
CA ALA A 385 -30.03 -22.13 -16.21
C ALA A 385 -29.48 -21.65 -14.85
N ASP A 386 -29.11 -22.58 -13.95
CA ASP A 386 -28.50 -22.29 -12.65
C ASP A 386 -27.05 -21.77 -12.76
N GLN A 387 -26.33 -22.10 -13.84
CA GLN A 387 -25.00 -21.53 -14.12
C GLN A 387 -25.08 -20.11 -14.69
N LEU A 388 -26.25 -19.71 -15.21
CA LEU A 388 -26.53 -18.38 -15.77
C LEU A 388 -27.31 -17.49 -14.80
N ALA A 389 -28.04 -18.08 -13.86
CA ALA A 389 -28.69 -17.40 -12.77
C ALA A 389 -27.73 -17.35 -11.58
N THR A 390 -27.20 -16.17 -11.26
CA THR A 390 -26.56 -15.86 -9.97
C THR A 390 -27.58 -15.94 -8.84
N ARG A 391 -28.12 -17.13 -8.52
CA ARG A 391 -29.22 -17.29 -7.57
C ARG A 391 -29.08 -18.56 -6.75
N THR A 392 -28.38 -18.44 -5.60
CA THR A 392 -28.45 -19.22 -4.33
C THR A 392 -27.10 -19.58 -3.68
N ASP A 393 -25.98 -19.02 -4.15
CA ASP A 393 -24.70 -19.15 -3.44
C ASP A 393 -24.59 -18.14 -2.29
N GLY A 394 -24.85 -18.59 -1.05
CA GLY A 394 -24.56 -17.77 0.14
C GLY A 394 -25.38 -18.06 1.41
N LEU A 395 -26.38 -18.95 1.37
CA LEU A 395 -27.17 -19.31 2.55
C LEU A 395 -26.70 -20.62 3.20
N TYR A 396 -26.25 -20.53 4.44
CA TYR A 396 -25.75 -21.66 5.22
C TYR A 396 -26.43 -21.76 6.59
N GLU A 397 -26.56 -22.99 7.08
CA GLU A 397 -27.06 -23.29 8.42
C GLU A 397 -25.98 -23.93 9.28
N ARG A 398 -26.04 -23.68 10.59
CA ARG A 398 -25.11 -24.28 11.56
C ARG A 398 -25.62 -25.65 11.97
N THR A 399 -24.86 -26.68 11.62
CA THR A 399 -25.08 -28.08 12.03
C THR A 399 -24.06 -28.50 13.08
N TRP A 400 -24.38 -29.52 13.88
CA TRP A 400 -23.49 -30.07 14.90
C TRP A 400 -23.09 -31.48 14.53
N VAL A 401 -21.79 -31.74 14.39
CA VAL A 401 -21.26 -33.04 13.98
C VAL A 401 -20.48 -33.69 15.11
N PRO A 402 -20.58 -35.02 15.31
CA PRO A 402 -19.78 -35.73 16.31
C PRO A 402 -18.27 -35.59 16.04
N VAL A 403 -17.50 -35.33 17.09
CA VAL A 403 -16.03 -35.28 17.06
C VAL A 403 -15.43 -36.08 18.21
N THR A 404 -14.21 -36.58 18.02
CA THR A 404 -13.46 -37.27 19.07
C THR A 404 -12.57 -36.26 19.79
N PRO A 405 -12.78 -36.01 21.10
CA PRO A 405 -11.96 -35.05 21.82
C PRO A 405 -10.57 -35.61 22.12
N VAL A 406 -9.60 -34.71 22.29
CA VAL A 406 -8.25 -35.01 22.79
C VAL A 406 -8.10 -34.32 24.16
N PRO A 407 -7.34 -34.83 25.14
CA PRO A 407 -7.12 -34.10 26.39
C PRO A 407 -5.99 -33.07 26.25
N VAL A 408 -6.26 -31.79 26.55
CA VAL A 408 -5.26 -30.71 26.62
C VAL A 408 -5.40 -29.95 27.94
N PRO A 409 -4.30 -29.66 28.68
CA PRO A 409 -4.36 -28.88 29.91
C PRO A 409 -4.93 -27.47 29.68
N HIS A 410 -5.91 -27.07 30.50
CA HIS A 410 -6.53 -25.75 30.42
C HIS A 410 -7.02 -25.27 31.78
N THR A 411 -7.19 -23.96 31.91
CA THR A 411 -7.86 -23.34 33.05
C THR A 411 -9.32 -23.09 32.71
N VAL A 412 -10.24 -23.48 33.59
CA VAL A 412 -11.67 -23.26 33.39
C VAL A 412 -12.04 -21.81 33.74
N LEU A 413 -12.86 -21.20 32.89
CA LEU A 413 -13.60 -19.96 33.14
C LEU A 413 -15.10 -20.24 32.98
N ASP A 414 -15.81 -20.44 34.09
CA ASP A 414 -17.26 -20.61 34.07
C ASP A 414 -17.96 -19.28 33.73
N VAL A 415 -18.90 -19.33 32.78
CA VAL A 415 -19.77 -18.20 32.45
C VAL A 415 -20.78 -18.02 33.59
N PRO A 416 -20.85 -16.83 34.23
CA PRO A 416 -21.75 -16.59 35.35
C PRO A 416 -23.19 -16.36 34.87
N ASP A 417 -24.16 -16.63 35.75
CA ASP A 417 -25.55 -16.23 35.55
C ASP A 417 -25.71 -14.70 35.72
N GLY A 418 -26.62 -14.10 34.95
CA GLY A 418 -26.96 -12.68 35.09
C GLY A 418 -27.53 -12.06 33.82
N THR A 419 -27.65 -10.72 33.83
CA THR A 419 -28.07 -9.97 32.64
C THR A 419 -26.99 -10.02 31.57
N VAL A 420 -27.38 -9.91 30.29
CA VAL A 420 -26.42 -9.96 29.17
C VAL A 420 -25.29 -8.93 29.31
N HIS A 421 -25.61 -7.73 29.79
CA HIS A 421 -24.64 -6.65 29.99
C HIS A 421 -23.65 -6.98 31.12
N ASP A 422 -24.15 -7.46 32.26
CA ASP A 422 -23.30 -7.83 33.40
C ASP A 422 -22.40 -9.04 33.10
N VAL A 423 -22.96 -10.06 32.46
CA VAL A 423 -22.27 -11.33 32.18
C VAL A 423 -21.16 -11.11 31.16
N THR A 424 -21.43 -10.42 30.05
CA THR A 424 -20.43 -10.16 29.02
C THR A 424 -19.28 -9.28 29.54
N ALA A 425 -19.56 -8.26 30.36
CA ALA A 425 -18.54 -7.41 30.98
C ALA A 425 -17.65 -8.18 31.99
N ARG A 426 -18.24 -9.07 32.79
CA ARG A 426 -17.49 -9.92 33.72
C ARG A 426 -16.61 -10.93 33.00
N VAL A 427 -17.15 -11.57 31.96
CA VAL A 427 -16.36 -12.52 31.15
C VAL A 427 -15.25 -11.81 30.40
N LEU A 428 -15.48 -10.61 29.84
CA LEU A 428 -14.44 -9.79 29.23
C LEU A 428 -13.27 -9.55 30.21
N SER A 429 -13.59 -9.07 31.41
CA SER A 429 -12.58 -8.76 32.43
C SER A 429 -11.79 -10.01 32.85
N ALA A 430 -12.48 -11.14 33.07
CA ALA A 430 -11.85 -12.39 33.46
C ALA A 430 -11.01 -13.02 32.32
N LEU A 431 -11.42 -12.81 31.08
CA LEU A 431 -10.69 -13.27 29.90
C LEU A 431 -9.42 -12.43 29.69
N GLN A 432 -9.50 -11.11 29.81
CA GLN A 432 -8.33 -10.20 29.80
C GLN A 432 -7.30 -10.59 30.87
N GLU A 433 -7.74 -10.90 32.09
CA GLU A 433 -6.86 -11.34 33.17
C GLU A 433 -6.18 -12.69 32.86
N LYS A 434 -6.94 -13.67 32.39
CA LYS A 434 -6.41 -15.02 32.11
C LYS A 434 -5.51 -15.06 30.86
N LEU A 435 -5.78 -14.22 29.87
CA LEU A 435 -4.96 -14.13 28.65
C LEU A 435 -3.61 -13.44 28.88
N ALA A 436 -3.42 -12.75 30.01
CA ALA A 436 -2.12 -12.22 30.39
C ALA A 436 -1.09 -13.32 30.75
N GLY A 437 -1.52 -14.56 31.04
CA GLY A 437 -0.65 -15.72 31.29
C GLY A 437 -0.38 -16.57 30.05
N ASP A 438 0.30 -17.72 30.22
CA ASP A 438 0.71 -18.61 29.10
C ASP A 438 -0.16 -19.86 28.91
N GLY A 439 -1.26 -20.01 29.67
CA GLY A 439 -2.13 -21.19 29.64
C GLY A 439 -3.33 -21.10 28.69
N THR A 440 -3.84 -22.25 28.23
CA THR A 440 -5.11 -22.36 27.51
C THR A 440 -6.29 -22.14 28.47
N VAL A 441 -7.32 -21.41 28.01
CA VAL A 441 -8.53 -21.11 28.78
C VAL A 441 -9.73 -21.81 28.16
N ALA A 442 -10.44 -22.64 28.92
CA ALA A 442 -11.72 -23.20 28.51
C ALA A 442 -12.85 -22.33 29.08
N VAL A 443 -13.59 -21.65 28.20
CA VAL A 443 -14.76 -20.86 28.60
C VAL A 443 -15.99 -21.76 28.57
N VAL A 444 -16.58 -22.00 29.74
CA VAL A 444 -17.59 -23.04 29.94
C VAL A 444 -18.95 -22.41 30.20
N ARG A 445 -19.92 -22.73 29.34
CA ARG A 445 -21.32 -22.34 29.52
C ARG A 445 -22.23 -23.54 29.76
N ARG A 446 -23.37 -23.30 30.41
CA ARG A 446 -24.41 -24.30 30.68
C ARG A 446 -25.76 -23.76 30.21
N GLY A 447 -26.41 -24.46 29.28
CA GLY A 447 -27.74 -24.10 28.78
C GLY A 447 -27.74 -23.13 27.59
N ASP A 448 -28.95 -22.80 27.12
CA ASP A 448 -29.21 -21.99 25.92
C ASP A 448 -29.75 -20.59 26.26
N ASP A 449 -29.23 -19.97 27.32
CA ASP A 449 -29.64 -18.61 27.70
C ASP A 449 -29.04 -17.55 26.76
N LEU A 450 -29.66 -16.36 26.73
CA LEU A 450 -29.25 -15.28 25.83
C LEU A 450 -27.92 -14.63 26.23
N SER A 451 -27.58 -14.63 27.51
CA SER A 451 -26.34 -14.06 28.05
C SER A 451 -25.12 -14.88 27.63
N ALA A 452 -25.23 -16.20 27.70
CA ALA A 452 -24.23 -17.18 27.29
C ALA A 452 -24.03 -17.20 25.76
N ALA A 453 -25.07 -16.91 24.98
CA ALA A 453 -24.92 -16.72 23.54
C ALA A 453 -24.15 -15.43 23.20
N ALA A 454 -24.38 -14.34 23.93
CA ALA A 454 -23.58 -13.13 23.75
C ALA A 454 -22.11 -13.37 24.13
N VAL A 455 -21.85 -14.11 25.21
CA VAL A 455 -20.49 -14.54 25.57
C VAL A 455 -19.84 -15.41 24.48
N GLU A 456 -20.59 -16.32 23.85
CA GLU A 456 -20.10 -17.14 22.73
C GLU A 456 -19.59 -16.26 21.57
N GLY A 457 -20.30 -15.17 21.23
CA GLY A 457 -19.82 -14.20 20.24
C GLY A 457 -18.55 -13.46 20.67
N LEU A 458 -18.49 -13.00 21.92
CA LEU A 458 -17.32 -12.34 22.50
C LEU A 458 -16.08 -13.25 22.43
N VAL A 459 -16.24 -14.51 22.86
CA VAL A 459 -15.15 -15.50 22.93
C VAL A 459 -14.65 -15.89 21.54
N ARG A 460 -15.52 -15.97 20.52
CA ARG A 460 -15.09 -16.25 19.14
C ARG A 460 -14.16 -15.19 18.57
N SER A 461 -14.45 -13.92 18.85
CA SER A 461 -13.54 -12.84 18.43
C SER A 461 -12.23 -12.90 19.22
N ALA A 462 -12.29 -13.22 20.52
CA ALA A 462 -11.10 -13.48 21.31
C ALA A 462 -10.25 -14.64 20.76
N GLN A 463 -10.88 -15.68 20.21
CA GLN A 463 -10.20 -16.81 19.56
C GLN A 463 -9.49 -16.39 18.27
N ALA A 464 -10.07 -15.46 17.51
CA ALA A 464 -9.44 -14.90 16.33
C ALA A 464 -8.20 -14.04 16.71
N GLU A 465 -8.24 -13.34 17.84
CA GLU A 465 -7.12 -12.54 18.35
C GLU A 465 -6.04 -13.38 19.05
N HIS A 466 -6.42 -14.50 19.66
CA HIS A 466 -5.53 -15.42 20.37
C HIS A 466 -5.72 -16.87 19.90
N PRO A 467 -5.30 -17.22 18.66
CA PRO A 467 -5.48 -18.56 18.11
C PRO A 467 -4.88 -19.66 19.00
N GLY A 468 -5.62 -20.74 19.20
CA GLY A 468 -5.19 -21.91 20.00
C GLY A 468 -5.15 -21.71 21.52
N ARG A 469 -5.40 -20.50 22.03
CA ARG A 469 -5.35 -20.19 23.47
C ARG A 469 -6.70 -20.32 24.19
N ILE A 470 -7.81 -20.30 23.45
CA ILE A 470 -9.15 -20.27 24.03
C ILE A 470 -10.01 -21.34 23.38
N VAL A 471 -10.73 -22.11 24.19
CA VAL A 471 -11.71 -23.11 23.72
C VAL A 471 -13.06 -22.82 24.35
N LEU A 472 -14.09 -22.76 23.52
CA LEU A 472 -15.46 -22.56 23.96
C LEU A 472 -16.13 -23.91 24.17
N VAL A 473 -16.68 -24.14 25.36
CA VAL A 473 -17.33 -25.40 25.74
C VAL A 473 -18.75 -25.13 26.22
N ASP A 474 -19.73 -25.67 25.48
CA ASP A 474 -21.12 -25.75 25.93
C ASP A 474 -21.37 -27.14 26.50
N THR A 475 -21.80 -27.27 27.77
CA THR A 475 -21.94 -28.58 28.42
C THR A 475 -23.24 -28.73 29.22
N ASP A 476 -23.81 -29.93 29.19
CA ASP A 476 -24.87 -30.38 30.09
C ASP A 476 -24.32 -31.06 31.37
N GLY A 477 -23.00 -31.09 31.54
CA GLY A 477 -22.31 -31.72 32.67
C GLY A 477 -22.15 -33.24 32.56
N SER A 478 -22.48 -33.85 31.41
CA SER A 478 -22.40 -35.30 31.22
C SER A 478 -20.98 -35.86 31.02
N VAL A 479 -19.97 -35.01 30.81
CA VAL A 479 -18.58 -35.39 30.57
C VAL A 479 -17.63 -34.51 31.40
N ASP A 480 -16.51 -35.09 31.85
CA ASP A 480 -15.43 -34.35 32.53
C ASP A 480 -14.70 -33.43 31.57
N LEU A 481 -14.73 -32.12 31.85
CA LEU A 481 -14.14 -31.05 31.03
C LEU A 481 -12.64 -31.24 30.76
N ALA A 482 -11.91 -31.93 31.67
CA ALA A 482 -10.50 -32.26 31.47
C ALA A 482 -10.25 -33.14 30.22
N THR A 483 -11.29 -33.75 29.65
CA THR A 483 -11.19 -34.70 28.54
C THR A 483 -11.74 -34.18 27.20
N VAL A 484 -12.19 -32.92 27.10
CA VAL A 484 -13.06 -32.43 26.00
C VAL A 484 -12.33 -31.54 24.97
N VAL A 485 -11.02 -31.31 25.10
CA VAL A 485 -10.32 -30.20 24.40
C VAL A 485 -9.31 -30.67 23.34
N GLY A 486 -9.75 -30.86 22.08
CA GLY A 486 -8.88 -31.15 20.93
C GLY A 486 -8.62 -29.95 20.00
N ASP A 487 -8.30 -30.20 18.72
CA ASP A 487 -8.10 -29.19 17.65
C ASP A 487 -9.38 -28.39 17.27
N GLU A 488 -10.44 -28.48 18.07
CA GLU A 488 -11.71 -27.82 17.83
C GLU A 488 -11.85 -26.61 18.76
N PRO A 489 -11.96 -25.37 18.22
CA PRO A 489 -12.09 -24.17 19.04
C PRO A 489 -13.45 -24.07 19.74
N HIS A 490 -14.47 -24.81 19.29
CA HIS A 490 -15.80 -24.79 19.89
C HIS A 490 -16.41 -26.19 19.90
N VAL A 491 -16.85 -26.64 21.07
CA VAL A 491 -17.49 -27.94 21.27
C VAL A 491 -18.74 -27.82 22.12
N SER A 492 -19.74 -28.65 21.82
CA SER A 492 -20.97 -28.83 22.58
C SER A 492 -21.07 -30.27 23.07
N VAL A 493 -21.20 -30.45 24.38
CA VAL A 493 -21.40 -31.74 25.04
C VAL A 493 -22.89 -31.92 25.33
N ARG A 494 -23.48 -32.98 24.78
CA ARG A 494 -24.88 -33.35 24.98
C ARG A 494 -25.00 -34.86 25.14
N ALA A 495 -25.59 -35.31 26.24
CA ALA A 495 -25.83 -36.73 26.55
C ALA A 495 -24.60 -37.63 26.33
N GLY A 496 -23.41 -37.17 26.73
CA GLY A 496 -22.14 -37.89 26.59
C GLY A 496 -21.47 -37.80 25.22
N ALA A 497 -22.08 -37.16 24.21
CA ALA A 497 -21.48 -36.94 22.90
C ALA A 497 -20.83 -35.55 22.82
N VAL A 498 -19.62 -35.47 22.25
CA VAL A 498 -18.93 -34.21 21.94
C VAL A 498 -19.19 -33.86 20.48
N LEU A 499 -19.78 -32.70 20.26
CA LEU A 499 -20.20 -32.20 18.95
C LEU A 499 -19.43 -30.92 18.62
N ALA A 500 -19.00 -30.75 17.38
CA ALA A 500 -18.42 -29.49 16.89
C ALA A 500 -19.37 -28.83 15.88
N PRO A 501 -19.46 -27.50 15.83
CA PRO A 501 -20.31 -26.80 14.88
C PRO A 501 -19.66 -26.81 13.48
N ARG A 502 -20.48 -26.93 12.44
CA ARG A 502 -20.11 -26.84 11.02
C ARG A 502 -21.17 -26.05 10.27
N LEU A 503 -20.79 -25.42 9.16
CA LEU A 503 -21.73 -24.86 8.21
C LEU A 503 -22.09 -25.90 7.15
N ALA A 504 -23.37 -25.96 6.81
CA ALA A 504 -23.90 -26.72 5.70
C ALA A 504 -24.76 -25.79 4.84
N ARG A 505 -24.86 -26.04 3.53
CA ARG A 505 -25.79 -25.28 2.66
C ARG A 505 -27.22 -25.54 3.15
N SER A 506 -28.03 -24.49 3.31
CA SER A 506 -29.38 -24.68 3.84
C SER A 506 -30.30 -25.32 2.80
N THR A 507 -31.09 -26.31 3.23
CA THR A 507 -32.04 -27.05 2.37
C THR A 507 -33.47 -27.01 2.90
N GLY A 508 -33.76 -26.16 3.89
CA GLY A 508 -35.08 -26.03 4.49
C GLY A 508 -36.16 -25.67 3.46
N ARG A 509 -37.43 -26.00 3.75
CA ARG A 509 -38.58 -25.54 2.97
C ARG A 509 -39.71 -25.16 3.91
N GLY A 510 -40.09 -23.89 3.89
CA GLY A 510 -41.22 -23.33 4.62
C GLY A 510 -42.11 -22.48 3.70
N PRO A 511 -43.33 -22.14 4.14
CA PRO A 511 -44.16 -21.17 3.43
C PRO A 511 -43.55 -19.77 3.57
N ALA A 512 -43.32 -19.08 2.45
CA ALA A 512 -42.91 -17.68 2.49
C ALA A 512 -43.98 -16.83 3.21
N PRO A 513 -43.58 -15.84 4.02
CA PRO A 513 -44.52 -14.98 4.73
C PRO A 513 -45.37 -14.20 3.72
N THR A 514 -46.66 -14.11 4.00
CA THR A 514 -47.56 -13.22 3.24
C THR A 514 -47.54 -11.84 3.89
N TRP A 515 -47.25 -10.83 3.07
CA TRP A 515 -47.13 -9.46 3.55
C TRP A 515 -48.48 -8.74 3.48
N GLY A 516 -49.27 -8.84 4.55
CA GLY A 516 -50.52 -8.10 4.71
C GLY A 516 -50.59 -7.47 6.10
N GLY A 517 -50.76 -6.15 6.18
CA GLY A 517 -50.71 -5.35 7.41
C GLY A 517 -49.48 -4.44 7.47
N THR A 518 -49.23 -3.84 8.64
CA THR A 518 -48.12 -2.90 8.86
C THR A 518 -46.80 -3.64 9.09
N VAL A 519 -45.71 -3.17 8.46
CA VAL A 519 -44.34 -3.65 8.71
C VAL A 519 -43.54 -2.60 9.48
N LEU A 520 -43.06 -2.95 10.68
CA LEU A 520 -42.15 -2.09 11.46
C LEU A 520 -40.70 -2.46 11.16
N ILE A 521 -39.93 -1.51 10.65
CA ILE A 521 -38.48 -1.63 10.45
C ILE A 521 -37.78 -0.71 11.45
N THR A 522 -36.89 -1.24 12.27
CA THR A 522 -36.09 -0.43 13.21
C THR A 522 -34.64 -0.34 12.72
N GLY A 523 -34.05 0.86 12.67
CA GLY A 523 -32.65 1.07 12.23
C GLY A 523 -32.52 2.01 11.01
N GLY A 524 -31.29 2.18 10.52
CA GLY A 524 -30.90 3.23 9.55
C GLY A 524 -30.81 2.77 8.09
N ALA A 525 -29.64 2.94 7.47
CA ALA A 525 -29.40 2.81 6.02
C ALA A 525 -29.96 1.52 5.38
N LEU A 526 -29.66 0.35 5.94
CA LEU A 526 -30.20 -0.94 5.47
C LEU A 526 -31.72 -1.04 5.62
N GLY A 527 -32.30 -0.39 6.63
CA GLY A 527 -33.75 -0.32 6.82
C GLY A 527 -34.46 0.46 5.71
N THR A 528 -33.80 1.44 5.10
CA THR A 528 -34.34 2.20 3.96
C THR A 528 -34.32 1.35 2.68
N LEU A 529 -33.23 0.63 2.44
CA LEU A 529 -33.11 -0.32 1.33
C LEU A 529 -34.19 -1.40 1.41
N LEU A 530 -34.39 -1.97 2.61
CA LEU A 530 -35.42 -2.97 2.84
C LEU A 530 -36.84 -2.41 2.67
N ALA A 531 -37.11 -1.20 3.19
CA ALA A 531 -38.41 -0.56 3.03
C ALA A 531 -38.79 -0.43 1.55
N ARG A 532 -37.84 -0.04 0.70
CA ARG A 532 -38.03 0.02 -0.75
C ARG A 532 -38.36 -1.35 -1.33
N HIS A 533 -37.56 -2.37 -1.00
CA HIS A 533 -37.77 -3.74 -1.49
C HIS A 533 -39.17 -4.27 -1.11
N LEU A 534 -39.61 -4.06 0.13
CA LEU A 534 -40.93 -4.51 0.58
C LEU A 534 -42.07 -3.81 -0.17
N VAL A 535 -41.95 -2.52 -0.47
CA VAL A 535 -42.97 -1.78 -1.22
C VAL A 535 -42.99 -2.20 -2.69
N GLU A 536 -41.82 -2.27 -3.33
CA GLU A 536 -41.69 -2.49 -4.78
C GLU A 536 -41.87 -3.97 -5.18
N ARG A 537 -41.22 -4.89 -4.46
CA ARG A 537 -41.22 -6.33 -4.76
C ARG A 537 -42.41 -7.06 -4.16
N HIS A 538 -42.71 -6.76 -2.89
CA HIS A 538 -43.73 -7.48 -2.10
C HIS A 538 -45.06 -6.72 -1.98
N GLY A 539 -45.14 -5.51 -2.52
CA GLY A 539 -46.39 -4.74 -2.60
C GLY A 539 -46.90 -4.22 -1.25
N VAL A 540 -46.05 -4.13 -0.23
CA VAL A 540 -46.42 -3.67 1.12
C VAL A 540 -46.87 -2.21 1.06
N ARG A 541 -48.00 -1.89 1.70
CA ARG A 541 -48.66 -0.57 1.60
C ARG A 541 -48.53 0.31 2.85
N ASP A 542 -48.02 -0.24 3.95
CA ASP A 542 -47.77 0.50 5.20
C ASP A 542 -46.49 0.00 5.88
N VAL A 543 -45.41 0.78 5.72
CA VAL A 543 -44.10 0.51 6.32
C VAL A 543 -43.74 1.66 7.28
N VAL A 544 -43.36 1.30 8.51
CA VAL A 544 -42.95 2.23 9.55
C VAL A 544 -41.46 2.09 9.77
N LEU A 545 -40.68 3.12 9.44
CA LEU A 545 -39.24 3.16 9.68
C LEU A 545 -38.95 3.92 10.98
N ALA A 546 -38.62 3.18 12.04
CA ALA A 546 -38.32 3.72 13.35
C ALA A 546 -36.80 3.95 13.53
N SER A 547 -36.42 5.21 13.82
CA SER A 547 -35.04 5.58 14.16
C SER A 547 -35.01 6.72 15.16
N ARG A 548 -33.87 6.97 15.81
CA ARG A 548 -33.70 8.11 16.74
C ARG A 548 -34.02 9.47 16.10
N SER A 549 -33.73 9.61 14.81
CA SER A 549 -33.94 10.86 14.06
C SER A 549 -35.38 11.06 13.56
N GLY A 550 -36.12 9.96 13.37
CA GLY A 550 -37.46 9.98 12.76
C GLY A 550 -37.52 10.54 11.34
N ARG A 551 -36.39 10.61 10.62
CA ARG A 551 -36.33 11.18 9.27
C ARG A 551 -37.23 10.39 8.31
N ASP A 552 -38.09 11.09 7.59
CA ASP A 552 -38.92 10.49 6.54
C ASP A 552 -38.07 10.20 5.29
N PRO A 553 -38.11 8.97 4.73
CA PRO A 553 -37.34 8.63 3.55
C PRO A 553 -37.93 9.20 2.24
N GLY A 554 -39.12 9.82 2.26
CA GLY A 554 -39.74 10.41 1.07
C GLY A 554 -40.27 9.40 0.06
N MET A 555 -40.53 8.16 0.49
CA MET A 555 -41.02 7.06 -0.35
C MET A 555 -42.51 6.83 -0.11
N ALA A 556 -43.28 6.57 -1.18
CA ALA A 556 -44.68 6.21 -1.04
C ALA A 556 -44.84 4.94 -0.17
N HIS A 557 -45.86 4.90 0.68
CA HIS A 557 -46.15 3.79 1.61
C HIS A 557 -45.15 3.59 2.76
N VAL A 558 -44.14 4.45 2.89
CA VAL A 558 -43.16 4.41 3.99
C VAL A 558 -43.26 5.70 4.80
N ARG A 559 -43.25 5.60 6.13
CA ARG A 559 -43.21 6.77 7.02
C ARG A 559 -42.10 6.65 8.06
N GLY A 560 -41.36 7.73 8.25
CA GLY A 560 -40.35 7.84 9.31
C GLY A 560 -40.99 8.15 10.66
N VAL A 561 -40.56 7.46 11.72
CA VAL A 561 -41.00 7.72 13.10
C VAL A 561 -39.81 7.83 14.03
N ALA A 562 -39.79 8.90 14.83
CA ALA A 562 -38.79 9.10 15.87
C ALA A 562 -39.07 8.13 17.03
N CYS A 563 -38.23 7.11 17.19
CA CYS A 563 -38.31 6.15 18.29
C CYS A 563 -36.93 5.55 18.54
N ASP A 564 -36.45 5.65 19.77
CA ASP A 564 -35.30 4.88 20.23
C ASP A 564 -35.78 3.51 20.72
N VAL A 565 -35.35 2.44 20.08
CA VAL A 565 -35.76 1.06 20.44
C VAL A 565 -35.21 0.62 21.80
N THR A 566 -34.17 1.28 22.29
CA THR A 566 -33.60 1.01 23.63
C THR A 566 -34.49 1.57 24.75
N ASP A 567 -35.39 2.50 24.43
CA ASP A 567 -36.44 2.98 25.33
C ASP A 567 -37.70 2.13 25.18
N ARG A 568 -37.95 1.27 26.17
CA ARG A 568 -39.10 0.35 26.17
C ARG A 568 -40.44 1.08 26.14
N GLU A 569 -40.58 2.21 26.83
CA GLU A 569 -41.86 2.92 26.92
C GLU A 569 -42.14 3.70 25.64
N ALA A 570 -41.12 4.31 25.03
CA ALA A 570 -41.24 4.92 23.70
C ALA A 570 -41.62 3.88 22.63
N LEU A 571 -40.98 2.70 22.65
CA LEU A 571 -41.31 1.61 21.73
C LEU A 571 -42.72 1.07 21.97
N LYS A 572 -43.14 0.94 23.23
CA LYS A 572 -44.51 0.56 23.56
C LYS A 572 -45.52 1.55 23.00
N ALA A 573 -45.31 2.85 23.19
CA ALA A 573 -46.19 3.89 22.65
C ALA A 573 -46.29 3.83 21.11
N LEU A 574 -45.17 3.56 20.43
CA LEU A 574 -45.17 3.33 18.99
C LEU A 574 -46.02 2.10 18.62
N LEU A 575 -45.78 0.96 19.26
CA LEU A 575 -46.48 -0.30 18.95
C LEU A 575 -47.99 -0.22 19.23
N ASP A 576 -48.41 0.48 20.29
CA ASP A 576 -49.83 0.71 20.60
C ASP A 576 -50.55 1.50 19.48
N GLY A 577 -49.81 2.33 18.73
CA GLY A 577 -50.31 3.04 17.55
C GLY A 577 -50.37 2.22 16.26
N LEU A 578 -49.94 0.94 16.28
CA LEU A 578 -49.90 0.03 15.13
C LEU A 578 -50.81 -1.20 15.37
N PRO A 579 -52.15 -1.08 15.26
CA PRO A 579 -53.05 -2.19 15.56
C PRO A 579 -52.92 -3.37 14.59
N ASP A 580 -52.60 -3.11 13.32
CA ASP A 580 -52.49 -4.12 12.25
C ASP A 580 -51.03 -4.56 12.00
N LEU A 581 -50.18 -4.53 13.03
CA LEU A 581 -48.77 -4.92 12.92
C LEU A 581 -48.64 -6.40 12.52
N ALA A 582 -48.08 -6.64 11.34
CA ALA A 582 -47.94 -7.96 10.75
C ALA A 582 -46.48 -8.47 10.72
N ALA A 583 -45.50 -7.57 10.69
CA ALA A 583 -44.09 -7.98 10.73
C ALA A 583 -43.20 -6.96 11.43
N VAL A 584 -42.11 -7.47 12.00
CA VAL A 584 -41.04 -6.66 12.62
C VAL A 584 -39.72 -7.03 11.95
N VAL A 585 -38.95 -6.03 11.54
CA VAL A 585 -37.58 -6.20 11.03
C VAL A 585 -36.62 -5.31 11.82
N HIS A 586 -35.68 -5.94 12.52
CA HIS A 586 -34.75 -5.26 13.40
C HIS A 586 -33.36 -5.16 12.76
N THR A 587 -33.01 -3.96 12.29
CA THR A 587 -31.74 -3.62 11.63
C THR A 587 -30.85 -2.68 12.47
N ALA A 588 -31.25 -2.34 13.70
CA ALA A 588 -30.50 -1.41 14.54
C ALA A 588 -29.13 -2.00 14.92
N GLY A 589 -28.10 -1.16 14.94
CA GLY A 589 -26.73 -1.52 15.28
C GLY A 589 -25.81 -0.31 15.25
N VAL A 590 -24.70 -0.41 15.97
CA VAL A 590 -23.58 0.54 15.98
C VAL A 590 -22.28 -0.28 16.01
N LEU A 591 -21.19 0.29 15.52
CA LEU A 591 -19.84 -0.29 15.56
C LEU A 591 -18.96 0.53 16.50
N ASP A 592 -18.03 -0.14 17.18
CA ASP A 592 -17.01 0.48 18.01
C ASP A 592 -15.87 -0.54 18.20
N ASP A 593 -15.12 -0.77 17.12
CA ASP A 593 -14.16 -1.86 17.03
C ASP A 593 -12.91 -1.59 17.88
N GLY A 594 -12.36 -2.64 18.48
CA GLY A 594 -11.14 -2.59 19.27
C GLY A 594 -10.74 -3.99 19.77
N PRO A 595 -9.43 -4.26 19.87
CA PRO A 595 -8.93 -5.54 20.35
C PRO A 595 -9.33 -5.79 21.80
N ILE A 596 -9.44 -7.07 22.17
CA ILE A 596 -9.99 -7.51 23.44
C ILE A 596 -9.20 -6.99 24.64
N ASP A 597 -7.91 -6.74 24.50
CA ASP A 597 -7.01 -6.21 25.54
C ASP A 597 -7.31 -4.75 25.90
N THR A 598 -7.84 -3.96 24.96
CA THR A 598 -8.19 -2.55 25.14
C THR A 598 -9.70 -2.30 25.22
N LEU A 599 -10.52 -3.31 24.94
CA LEU A 599 -11.97 -3.21 25.00
C LEU A 599 -12.45 -2.98 26.43
N THR A 600 -13.19 -1.89 26.65
CA THR A 600 -13.75 -1.55 27.97
C THR A 600 -15.21 -1.99 28.08
N PRO A 601 -15.72 -2.24 29.31
CA PRO A 601 -17.13 -2.54 29.52
C PRO A 601 -18.09 -1.49 28.96
N GLN A 602 -17.69 -0.21 28.92
CA GLN A 602 -18.50 0.88 28.38
C GLN A 602 -18.65 0.79 26.86
N ARG A 603 -17.55 0.49 26.15
CA ARG A 603 -17.56 0.29 24.69
C ARG A 603 -18.33 -0.96 24.30
N LEU A 604 -18.20 -2.03 25.11
CA LEU A 604 -19.00 -3.25 24.97
C LEU A 604 -20.50 -2.97 25.14
N ASP A 605 -20.88 -2.25 26.19
CA ASP A 605 -22.27 -1.89 26.48
C ASP A 605 -22.90 -1.03 25.39
N ALA A 606 -22.16 -0.05 24.86
CA ALA A 606 -22.62 0.83 23.78
C ALA A 606 -23.03 0.07 22.51
N VAL A 607 -22.28 -0.98 22.15
CA VAL A 607 -22.55 -1.82 20.98
C VAL A 607 -23.64 -2.86 21.24
N LEU A 608 -23.72 -3.40 22.47
CA LEU A 608 -24.76 -4.37 22.85
C LEU A 608 -26.16 -3.75 22.85
N ARG A 609 -26.33 -2.54 23.40
CA ARG A 609 -27.64 -1.91 23.67
C ARG A 609 -28.62 -1.92 22.49
N PRO A 610 -28.26 -1.50 21.27
CA PRO A 610 -29.22 -1.45 20.16
C PRO A 610 -29.69 -2.83 19.72
N LYS A 611 -28.86 -3.86 19.86
CA LYS A 611 -29.18 -5.25 19.48
C LYS A 611 -29.95 -5.97 20.60
N THR A 612 -29.59 -5.74 21.87
CA THR A 612 -30.31 -6.33 23.01
C THR A 612 -31.72 -5.73 23.16
N ALA A 613 -31.95 -4.52 22.65
CA ALA A 613 -33.28 -3.91 22.52
C ALA A 613 -34.28 -4.74 21.70
N ALA A 614 -33.82 -5.71 20.89
CA ALA A 614 -34.69 -6.69 20.25
C ALA A 614 -35.54 -7.50 21.27
N TRP A 615 -35.09 -7.60 22.53
CA TRP A 615 -35.90 -8.15 23.62
C TRP A 615 -37.18 -7.35 23.86
N HIS A 616 -37.14 -6.02 23.80
CA HIS A 616 -38.35 -5.20 23.95
C HIS A 616 -39.34 -5.48 22.83
N LEU A 617 -38.85 -5.62 21.59
CA LEU A 617 -39.68 -6.02 20.45
C LEU A 617 -40.28 -7.41 20.68
N HIS A 618 -39.49 -8.38 21.16
CA HIS A 618 -39.98 -9.71 21.50
C HIS A 618 -41.09 -9.67 22.56
N ASP A 619 -40.85 -9.01 23.70
CA ASP A 619 -41.75 -8.91 24.86
C ASP A 619 -43.07 -8.22 24.49
N LEU A 620 -42.99 -7.03 23.87
CA LEU A 620 -44.15 -6.20 23.56
C LEU A 620 -45.00 -6.72 22.38
N THR A 621 -44.45 -7.63 21.57
CA THR A 621 -45.17 -8.23 20.44
C THR A 621 -45.47 -9.72 20.62
N ARG A 622 -45.17 -10.29 21.79
CA ARG A 622 -45.31 -11.73 22.09
C ARG A 622 -46.73 -12.26 21.86
N GLU A 623 -47.73 -11.46 22.21
CA GLU A 623 -49.15 -11.81 22.07
C GLU A 623 -49.77 -11.39 20.72
N ARG A 624 -48.97 -10.80 19.81
CA ARG A 624 -49.43 -10.38 18.47
C ARG A 624 -49.23 -11.51 17.46
N ASP A 625 -50.19 -11.67 16.54
CA ASP A 625 -50.13 -12.63 15.44
C ASP A 625 -49.23 -12.13 14.29
N LEU A 626 -47.93 -11.97 14.60
CA LEU A 626 -46.94 -11.59 13.60
C LEU A 626 -46.75 -12.71 12.57
N LYS A 627 -46.55 -12.34 11.31
CA LYS A 627 -46.23 -13.25 10.20
C LYS A 627 -44.73 -13.37 9.95
N ALA A 628 -43.95 -12.36 10.34
CA ALA A 628 -42.49 -12.39 10.26
C ALA A 628 -41.84 -11.58 11.40
N PHE A 629 -40.71 -12.07 11.90
CA PHE A 629 -39.85 -11.38 12.86
C PHE A 629 -38.40 -11.57 12.43
N VAL A 630 -37.84 -10.58 11.75
CA VAL A 630 -36.54 -10.69 11.07
C VAL A 630 -35.49 -9.94 11.87
N LEU A 631 -34.42 -10.62 12.27
CA LEU A 631 -33.29 -10.06 13.00
C LEU A 631 -32.07 -9.98 12.09
N TYR A 632 -31.49 -8.79 11.94
CA TYR A 632 -30.25 -8.61 11.20
C TYR A 632 -29.07 -8.79 12.15
N SER A 633 -28.45 -9.96 12.05
CA SER A 633 -27.23 -10.35 12.73
C SER A 633 -26.03 -10.18 11.78
N SER A 634 -24.85 -10.67 12.16
CA SER A 634 -23.62 -10.60 11.36
C SER A 634 -22.82 -11.90 11.45
N VAL A 635 -22.09 -12.23 10.38
CA VAL A 635 -21.11 -13.32 10.37
C VAL A 635 -20.04 -13.19 11.45
N ALA A 636 -19.76 -11.97 11.94
CA ALA A 636 -18.86 -11.74 13.07
C ALA A 636 -19.30 -12.50 14.34
N GLY A 637 -20.62 -12.63 14.59
CA GLY A 637 -21.13 -13.46 15.70
C GLY A 637 -20.91 -14.96 15.49
N THR A 638 -20.80 -15.40 14.23
CA THR A 638 -20.64 -16.82 13.86
C THR A 638 -19.19 -17.25 13.80
N PHE A 639 -18.33 -16.51 13.09
CA PHE A 639 -16.92 -16.84 12.90
C PHE A 639 -16.01 -16.23 13.99
N GLY A 640 -16.41 -15.10 14.57
CA GLY A 640 -15.50 -14.23 15.30
C GLY A 640 -14.67 -13.39 14.33
N THR A 641 -14.49 -12.11 14.65
CA THR A 641 -13.65 -11.21 13.86
C THR A 641 -12.74 -10.48 14.84
N ALA A 642 -11.43 -10.51 14.58
CA ALA A 642 -10.45 -9.86 15.44
C ALA A 642 -10.77 -8.36 15.56
N GLY A 643 -10.78 -7.84 16.80
CA GLY A 643 -11.17 -6.46 17.08
C GLY A 643 -12.67 -6.21 17.17
N GLN A 644 -13.55 -7.21 16.98
CA GLN A 644 -15.02 -7.02 16.98
C GLN A 644 -15.73 -7.81 18.08
N ALA A 645 -15.08 -8.04 19.22
CA ALA A 645 -15.62 -8.87 20.29
C ALA A 645 -16.96 -8.36 20.87
N ASN A 646 -17.15 -7.04 20.95
CA ASN A 646 -18.41 -6.41 21.35
C ASN A 646 -19.53 -6.60 20.31
N TYR A 647 -19.22 -6.41 19.02
CA TYR A 647 -20.17 -6.57 17.93
C TYR A 647 -20.56 -8.03 17.73
N ALA A 648 -19.61 -8.96 17.78
CA ALA A 648 -19.86 -10.39 17.74
C ALA A 648 -20.77 -10.84 18.90
N ALA A 649 -20.55 -10.32 20.11
CA ALA A 649 -21.43 -10.60 21.26
C ALA A 649 -22.88 -10.14 21.02
N ALA A 650 -23.05 -8.93 20.49
CA ALA A 650 -24.36 -8.36 20.21
C ALA A 650 -25.14 -9.12 19.13
N ASN A 651 -24.47 -9.63 18.11
CA ASN A 651 -25.10 -10.39 17.03
C ASN A 651 -25.41 -11.84 17.44
N SER A 652 -24.54 -12.50 18.21
CA SER A 652 -24.84 -13.83 18.78
C SER A 652 -26.03 -13.84 19.72
N TYR A 653 -26.30 -12.72 20.42
CA TYR A 653 -27.54 -12.52 21.19
C TYR A 653 -28.78 -12.57 20.30
N LEU A 654 -28.77 -11.90 19.15
CA LEU A 654 -29.91 -11.92 18.20
C LEU A 654 -30.17 -13.32 17.65
N ASP A 655 -29.10 -14.05 17.31
CA ASP A 655 -29.22 -15.42 16.82
C ASP A 655 -29.88 -16.34 17.87
N ALA A 656 -29.55 -16.14 19.16
CA ALA A 656 -30.17 -16.88 20.25
C ALA A 656 -31.62 -16.45 20.50
N LEU A 657 -31.96 -15.16 20.34
CA LEU A 657 -33.33 -14.67 20.45
C LEU A 657 -34.24 -15.26 19.37
N ALA A 658 -33.76 -15.42 18.14
CA ALA A 658 -34.52 -16.08 17.08
C ALA A 658 -34.79 -17.56 17.41
N ARG A 659 -33.78 -18.29 17.89
CA ARG A 659 -33.95 -19.67 18.38
C ARG A 659 -34.93 -19.77 19.54
N LEU A 660 -34.90 -18.83 20.47
CA LEU A 660 -35.84 -18.77 21.59
C LEU A 660 -37.28 -18.60 21.10
N ARG A 661 -37.55 -17.62 20.22
CA ARG A 661 -38.87 -17.39 19.64
C ARG A 661 -39.40 -18.63 18.92
N HIS A 662 -38.56 -19.28 18.13
CA HIS A 662 -38.92 -20.49 17.41
C HIS A 662 -39.30 -21.63 18.36
N ARG A 663 -38.59 -21.80 19.51
CA ARG A 663 -38.97 -22.77 20.56
C ARG A 663 -40.33 -22.47 21.21
N GLU A 664 -40.73 -21.20 21.24
CA GLU A 664 -42.04 -20.78 21.74
C GLU A 664 -43.15 -20.85 20.68
N GLY A 665 -42.83 -21.34 19.47
CA GLY A 665 -43.77 -21.42 18.35
C GLY A 665 -44.06 -20.07 17.69
N LEU A 666 -43.25 -19.05 17.96
CA LEU A 666 -43.36 -17.72 17.38
C LEU A 666 -42.43 -17.59 16.15
N PRO A 667 -42.84 -16.86 15.09
CA PRO A 667 -41.98 -16.67 13.93
C PRO A 667 -40.75 -15.85 14.34
N ALA A 668 -39.58 -16.30 13.86
CA ALA A 668 -38.34 -15.55 13.88
C ALA A 668 -37.30 -16.14 12.93
N VAL A 669 -36.55 -15.28 12.25
CA VAL A 669 -35.33 -15.64 11.52
C VAL A 669 -34.24 -14.61 11.83
N SER A 670 -33.06 -15.09 12.24
CA SER A 670 -31.85 -14.27 12.34
C SER A 670 -30.95 -14.54 11.15
N LEU A 671 -30.55 -13.49 10.44
CA LEU A 671 -29.64 -13.56 9.30
C LEU A 671 -28.29 -12.99 9.70
N ALA A 672 -27.30 -13.85 9.87
CA ALA A 672 -25.92 -13.49 10.07
C ALA A 672 -25.32 -13.06 8.73
N TRP A 673 -25.46 -11.76 8.42
CA TRP A 673 -25.03 -11.18 7.15
C TRP A 673 -23.51 -11.09 7.04
N GLY A 674 -23.00 -11.42 5.84
CA GLY A 674 -21.67 -11.03 5.40
C GLY A 674 -21.57 -9.51 5.18
N MET A 675 -20.45 -9.09 4.60
CA MET A 675 -20.18 -7.67 4.36
C MET A 675 -21.06 -7.14 3.22
N TRP A 676 -21.88 -6.11 3.50
CA TRP A 676 -22.65 -5.42 2.46
C TRP A 676 -21.81 -4.30 1.82
N ASP A 677 -21.93 -4.12 0.51
CA ASP A 677 -21.29 -2.99 -0.19
C ASP A 677 -21.86 -1.64 0.28
N ASP A 678 -23.18 -1.59 0.43
CA ASP A 678 -23.90 -0.46 1.00
C ASP A 678 -24.10 -0.62 2.51
N GLY A 679 -23.74 0.39 3.31
CA GLY A 679 -24.04 0.43 4.74
C GLY A 679 -22.83 0.65 5.64
N MET A 680 -22.78 -0.03 6.80
CA MET A 680 -21.73 0.19 7.81
C MET A 680 -20.31 -0.17 7.34
N ALA A 681 -20.17 -0.93 6.24
CA ALA A 681 -18.90 -1.29 5.62
C ALA A 681 -18.50 -0.37 4.44
N SER A 682 -19.27 0.69 4.15
CA SER A 682 -18.93 1.68 3.11
C SER A 682 -17.68 2.51 3.43
N GLU A 683 -17.22 2.50 4.69
CA GLU A 683 -16.00 3.20 5.14
C GLU A 683 -14.71 2.36 4.96
N LEU A 684 -14.81 1.09 4.55
CA LEU A 684 -13.65 0.24 4.28
C LEU A 684 -12.95 0.62 2.96
N SER A 685 -11.62 0.58 2.98
CA SER A 685 -10.79 0.82 1.80
C SER A 685 -10.91 -0.31 0.77
N ASP A 686 -10.57 -0.05 -0.49
CA ASP A 686 -10.55 -1.08 -1.54
C ASP A 686 -9.55 -2.21 -1.22
N ALA A 687 -8.46 -1.89 -0.51
CA ALA A 687 -7.48 -2.86 -0.03
C ALA A 687 -8.07 -3.81 1.02
N ASP A 688 -8.88 -3.29 1.95
CA ASP A 688 -9.58 -4.10 2.96
C ASP A 688 -10.60 -5.05 2.31
N ARG A 689 -11.32 -4.58 1.28
CA ARG A 689 -12.27 -5.40 0.52
C ARG A 689 -11.56 -6.52 -0.24
N ALA A 690 -10.48 -6.19 -0.95
CA ALA A 690 -9.66 -7.16 -1.68
C ALA A 690 -9.00 -8.20 -0.75
N ARG A 691 -8.61 -7.79 0.46
CA ARG A 691 -8.10 -8.69 1.50
C ARG A 691 -9.18 -9.68 1.96
N LEU A 692 -10.36 -9.20 2.34
CA LEU A 692 -11.49 -10.06 2.75
C LEU A 692 -11.90 -11.03 1.64
N ALA A 693 -11.89 -10.59 0.37
CA ALA A 693 -12.16 -11.45 -0.78
C ALA A 693 -11.12 -12.56 -0.97
N ARG A 694 -9.81 -12.25 -0.77
CA ARG A 694 -8.72 -13.24 -0.75
C ARG A 694 -8.84 -14.23 0.40
N GLU A 695 -9.32 -13.77 1.56
CA GLU A 695 -9.65 -14.60 2.72
C GLU A 695 -10.96 -15.39 2.55
N GLY A 696 -11.60 -15.31 1.38
CA GLY A 696 -12.75 -16.12 1.00
C GLY A 696 -14.13 -15.55 1.36
N PHE A 697 -14.20 -14.32 1.88
CA PHE A 697 -15.44 -13.60 2.18
C PHE A 697 -15.73 -12.55 1.11
N LEU A 698 -16.79 -12.74 0.34
CA LEU A 698 -17.13 -11.84 -0.77
C LEU A 698 -18.11 -10.73 -0.31
N PRO A 699 -18.03 -9.53 -0.89
CA PRO A 699 -19.02 -8.48 -0.66
C PRO A 699 -20.43 -8.88 -1.13
N ILE A 700 -21.43 -8.29 -0.49
CA ILE A 700 -22.86 -8.48 -0.77
C ILE A 700 -23.40 -7.19 -1.38
N THR A 701 -23.70 -7.23 -2.67
CA THR A 701 -24.45 -6.15 -3.33
C THR A 701 -25.87 -6.07 -2.79
N ALA A 702 -26.50 -4.89 -2.89
CA ALA A 702 -27.88 -4.68 -2.46
C ALA A 702 -28.86 -5.70 -3.09
N GLU A 703 -28.73 -5.96 -4.38
CA GLU A 703 -29.57 -6.92 -5.10
C GLU A 703 -29.36 -8.35 -4.59
N HIS A 704 -28.11 -8.79 -4.44
CA HIS A 704 -27.81 -10.14 -3.98
C HIS A 704 -28.27 -10.37 -2.54
N GLY A 705 -28.06 -9.39 -1.66
CA GLY A 705 -28.52 -9.44 -0.28
C GLY A 705 -30.04 -9.53 -0.15
N LEU A 706 -30.79 -8.73 -0.92
CA LEU A 706 -32.26 -8.79 -0.95
C LEU A 706 -32.79 -10.11 -1.52
N ALA A 707 -32.11 -10.71 -2.50
CA ALA A 707 -32.47 -12.04 -3.02
C ALA A 707 -32.22 -13.16 -1.98
N MET A 708 -31.14 -13.08 -1.21
CA MET A 708 -30.88 -13.98 -0.08
C MET A 708 -31.93 -13.82 1.03
N LEU A 709 -32.35 -12.59 1.33
CA LEU A 709 -33.42 -12.33 2.29
C LEU A 709 -34.74 -12.99 1.86
N ASP A 710 -35.17 -12.78 0.62
CA ASP A 710 -36.40 -13.37 0.09
C ASP A 710 -36.39 -14.90 0.18
N THR A 711 -35.23 -15.49 -0.14
CA THR A 711 -35.04 -16.95 -0.05
C THR A 711 -35.09 -17.41 1.41
N ALA A 712 -34.36 -16.73 2.30
CA ALA A 712 -34.26 -17.09 3.71
C ALA A 712 -35.61 -17.03 4.44
N LEU A 713 -36.49 -16.10 4.07
CA LEU A 713 -37.85 -16.01 4.60
C LEU A 713 -38.73 -17.23 4.25
N GLY A 714 -38.38 -17.97 3.20
CA GLY A 714 -39.01 -19.24 2.83
C GLY A 714 -38.32 -20.47 3.42
N LEU A 715 -37.27 -20.31 4.22
CA LEU A 715 -36.57 -21.39 4.93
C LEU A 715 -37.05 -21.36 6.38
N ASP A 716 -37.74 -22.41 6.84
CA ASP A 716 -38.21 -22.54 8.23
C ASP A 716 -37.04 -22.86 9.19
N VAL A 717 -36.05 -21.95 9.24
CA VAL A 717 -34.79 -22.10 9.94
C VAL A 717 -34.55 -20.84 10.79
N PRO A 718 -34.34 -20.96 12.12
CA PRO A 718 -34.28 -19.80 13.01
C PRO A 718 -33.00 -18.96 12.88
N THR A 719 -31.92 -19.52 12.34
CA THR A 719 -30.65 -18.81 12.15
C THR A 719 -29.98 -19.26 10.87
N LEU A 720 -29.67 -18.32 9.98
CA LEU A 720 -28.94 -18.57 8.74
C LEU A 720 -27.74 -17.63 8.65
N VAL A 721 -26.64 -18.14 8.11
CA VAL A 721 -25.51 -17.35 7.64
C VAL A 721 -25.79 -16.96 6.20
N ALA A 722 -25.83 -15.66 5.93
CA ALA A 722 -26.10 -15.10 4.61
C ALA A 722 -24.86 -14.36 4.13
N SER A 723 -23.93 -15.09 3.52
CA SER A 723 -22.65 -14.57 3.06
C SER A 723 -22.16 -15.37 1.84
N PRO A 724 -21.90 -14.73 0.70
CA PRO A 724 -21.21 -15.39 -0.40
C PRO A 724 -19.78 -15.73 0.03
N LEU A 725 -19.39 -17.00 -0.14
CA LEU A 725 -18.08 -17.51 0.25
C LEU A 725 -17.35 -18.05 -0.99
N ASN A 726 -16.11 -17.62 -1.20
CA ASN A 726 -15.22 -18.27 -2.14
C ASN A 726 -14.59 -19.50 -1.48
N LEU A 727 -15.26 -20.65 -1.59
CA LEU A 727 -14.80 -21.91 -0.99
C LEU A 727 -13.44 -22.39 -1.53
N ALA A 728 -12.99 -21.90 -2.69
CA ALA A 728 -11.68 -22.24 -3.24
C ALA A 728 -10.53 -21.62 -2.45
N ALA A 729 -10.75 -20.46 -1.82
CA ALA A 729 -9.76 -19.78 -0.99
C ALA A 729 -9.37 -20.58 0.28
N PHE A 730 -10.22 -21.52 0.71
CA PHE A 730 -10.04 -22.29 1.94
C PHE A 730 -9.49 -23.72 1.71
N ARG A 731 -9.00 -24.06 0.50
CA ARG A 731 -8.58 -25.44 0.18
C ARG A 731 -7.33 -25.89 0.95
N ASP A 732 -6.41 -24.97 1.21
CA ASP A 732 -5.14 -25.27 1.90
C ASP A 732 -5.32 -25.25 3.42
N GLU A 733 -6.03 -24.26 3.96
CA GLU A 733 -6.38 -24.16 5.38
C GLU A 733 -7.81 -23.63 5.56
N ALA A 734 -8.72 -24.48 6.04
CA ALA A 734 -10.12 -24.12 6.26
C ALA A 734 -10.44 -23.85 7.75
N PRO A 735 -11.11 -22.72 8.08
CA PRO A 735 -11.70 -22.49 9.40
C PRO A 735 -12.54 -23.69 9.86
N ALA A 736 -12.55 -23.98 11.15
CA ALA A 736 -13.21 -25.18 11.70
C ALA A 736 -14.69 -25.31 11.27
N LEU A 737 -15.41 -24.19 11.17
CA LEU A 737 -16.79 -24.13 10.70
C LEU A 737 -16.96 -24.54 9.22
N LEU A 738 -15.98 -24.28 8.36
CA LEU A 738 -16.02 -24.56 6.92
C LEU A 738 -15.49 -25.94 6.53
N ARG A 739 -14.91 -26.70 7.47
CA ARG A 739 -14.41 -28.08 7.23
C ARG A 739 -15.48 -29.05 6.69
N GLY A 740 -16.77 -28.73 6.84
CA GLY A 740 -17.89 -29.49 6.25
C GLY A 740 -18.18 -29.14 4.78
N LEU A 741 -17.69 -28.00 4.29
CA LEU A 741 -17.92 -27.48 2.94
C LEU A 741 -16.69 -27.59 2.03
N VAL A 742 -15.50 -27.82 2.59
CA VAL A 742 -14.23 -27.85 1.87
C VAL A 742 -13.47 -29.14 2.19
N ARG A 743 -12.93 -29.81 1.17
CA ARG A 743 -12.01 -30.96 1.33
C ARG A 743 -10.57 -30.44 1.37
N THR A 744 -9.96 -30.41 2.55
CA THR A 744 -8.59 -29.91 2.73
C THR A 744 -7.54 -30.96 2.38
N THR A 745 -6.49 -30.57 1.64
CA THR A 745 -5.25 -31.34 1.46
C THR A 745 -4.17 -30.77 2.38
N ARG A 746 -3.95 -31.36 3.56
CA ARG A 746 -2.91 -30.87 4.49
C ARG A 746 -1.51 -31.13 3.92
N ARG A 747 -0.74 -30.06 3.70
CA ARG A 747 0.72 -30.10 3.58
C ARG A 747 1.30 -29.37 4.78
N ALA A 748 1.83 -30.11 5.75
CA ALA A 748 2.48 -29.51 6.92
C ALA A 748 3.89 -29.03 6.55
N VAL A 749 4.15 -27.74 6.72
CA VAL A 749 5.51 -27.20 6.75
C VAL A 749 5.96 -27.19 8.22
N PRO A 750 7.13 -27.74 8.57
CA PRO A 750 7.60 -27.72 9.94
C PRO A 750 8.07 -26.31 10.33
N ALA A 751 7.61 -25.81 11.47
CA ALA A 751 8.19 -24.65 12.15
C ALA A 751 9.61 -25.03 12.62
N GLY A 752 10.63 -24.38 12.04
CA GLY A 752 12.03 -24.57 12.40
C GLY A 752 12.56 -23.33 13.12
N ASP A 753 13.11 -23.55 14.32
CA ASP A 753 13.64 -22.56 15.26
C ASP A 753 14.72 -21.67 14.62
N LEU A 754 14.35 -20.42 14.28
CA LEU A 754 15.27 -19.44 13.71
C LEU A 754 16.43 -19.13 14.67
N ALA A 755 16.20 -19.17 15.99
CA ALA A 755 17.21 -18.89 16.99
C ALA A 755 18.40 -19.87 16.89
N ASP A 756 18.12 -21.16 16.65
CA ASP A 756 19.14 -22.19 16.43
C ASP A 756 19.93 -21.96 15.13
N ARG A 757 19.30 -21.41 14.09
CA ARG A 757 19.94 -21.12 12.79
C ARG A 757 20.91 -19.94 12.84
N VAL A 758 20.64 -18.94 13.69
CA VAL A 758 21.54 -17.78 13.86
C VAL A 758 22.64 -18.01 14.89
N THR A 759 22.51 -19.04 15.74
CA THR A 759 23.51 -19.35 16.76
C THR A 759 24.81 -19.86 16.13
N GLY A 760 25.91 -19.12 16.32
CA GLY A 760 27.24 -19.48 15.82
C GLY A 760 27.64 -18.85 14.48
N LEU A 761 26.75 -18.05 13.86
CA LEU A 761 27.05 -17.21 12.69
C LEU A 761 27.73 -15.90 13.09
N SER A 762 28.51 -15.29 12.19
CA SER A 762 29.04 -13.93 12.36
C SER A 762 27.93 -12.87 12.31
N GLU A 763 28.18 -11.64 12.78
CA GLU A 763 27.14 -10.59 12.81
C GLU A 763 26.54 -10.28 11.43
N ASP A 764 27.37 -10.24 10.38
CA ASP A 764 26.91 -9.99 9.00
C ASP A 764 26.04 -11.16 8.47
N GLU A 765 26.44 -12.40 8.76
CA GLU A 765 25.67 -13.59 8.39
C GLU A 765 24.34 -13.68 9.16
N GLN A 766 24.33 -13.28 10.44
CA GLN A 766 23.11 -13.20 11.24
C GLN A 766 22.14 -12.18 10.67
N ARG A 767 22.64 -10.98 10.30
CA ARG A 767 21.81 -9.92 9.71
C ARG A 767 21.19 -10.37 8.39
N ALA A 768 21.96 -11.01 7.50
CA ALA A 768 21.46 -11.53 6.24
C ALA A 768 20.34 -12.57 6.43
N VAL A 769 20.57 -13.57 7.29
CA VAL A 769 19.59 -14.64 7.56
C VAL A 769 18.30 -14.10 8.18
N VAL A 770 18.40 -13.14 9.09
CA VAL A 770 17.21 -12.54 9.73
C VAL A 770 16.46 -11.63 8.73
N LEU A 771 17.19 -10.88 7.89
CA LEU A 771 16.59 -10.04 6.85
C LEU A 771 15.81 -10.87 5.82
N ASP A 772 16.33 -12.02 5.41
CA ASP A 772 15.62 -12.93 4.49
C ASP A 772 14.30 -13.41 5.10
N VAL A 773 14.30 -13.81 6.38
CA VAL A 773 13.07 -14.20 7.07
C VAL A 773 12.10 -13.03 7.18
N VAL A 774 12.57 -11.81 7.46
CA VAL A 774 11.70 -10.64 7.49
C VAL A 774 11.10 -10.38 6.10
N ARG A 775 11.90 -10.40 5.03
CA ARG A 775 11.42 -10.24 3.65
C ARG A 775 10.43 -11.32 3.23
N GLU A 776 10.67 -12.57 3.58
CA GLU A 776 9.73 -13.68 3.32
C GLU A 776 8.37 -13.44 3.97
N ASN A 777 8.36 -13.03 5.23
CA ASN A 777 7.12 -12.75 5.95
C ASN A 777 6.43 -11.48 5.43
N VAL A 778 7.19 -10.46 5.03
CA VAL A 778 6.67 -9.23 4.40
C VAL A 778 6.03 -9.54 3.05
N ALA A 779 6.73 -10.28 2.19
CA ALA A 779 6.21 -10.72 0.89
C ALA A 779 4.95 -11.57 1.05
N ALA A 780 4.92 -12.48 2.03
CA ALA A 780 3.76 -13.31 2.31
C ALA A 780 2.53 -12.50 2.80
N VAL A 781 2.72 -11.39 3.50
CA VAL A 781 1.62 -10.50 3.92
C VAL A 781 1.13 -9.64 2.75
N LEU A 782 2.04 -9.17 1.91
CA LEU A 782 1.71 -8.36 0.73
C LEU A 782 1.19 -9.19 -0.46
N GLY A 783 1.35 -10.51 -0.42
CA GLY A 783 0.98 -11.41 -1.51
C GLY A 783 2.00 -11.46 -2.66
N HIS A 784 3.25 -11.06 -2.41
CA HIS A 784 4.34 -11.22 -3.36
C HIS A 784 4.88 -12.66 -3.31
N THR A 785 5.11 -13.24 -4.49
CA THR A 785 5.70 -14.59 -4.63
C THR A 785 7.22 -14.59 -4.49
N ASP A 786 7.87 -13.44 -4.67
CA ASP A 786 9.31 -13.27 -4.54
C ASP A 786 9.65 -12.34 -3.36
N PRO A 787 10.28 -12.86 -2.28
CA PRO A 787 10.82 -12.06 -1.18
C PRO A 787 11.92 -11.09 -1.58
N GLY A 788 12.67 -11.38 -2.66
CA GLY A 788 13.75 -10.54 -3.17
C GLY A 788 13.26 -9.21 -3.75
N ALA A 789 11.99 -9.14 -4.17
CA ALA A 789 11.35 -7.92 -4.66
C ALA A 789 11.03 -6.90 -3.55
N ILE A 790 11.16 -7.28 -2.28
CA ILE A 790 10.94 -6.39 -1.15
C ILE A 790 12.18 -5.55 -0.90
N ASP A 791 12.10 -4.25 -1.15
CA ASP A 791 13.16 -3.31 -0.77
C ASP A 791 13.35 -3.31 0.76
N ALA A 792 14.59 -3.52 1.21
CA ALA A 792 14.92 -3.62 2.64
C ALA A 792 14.90 -2.27 3.35
N ASP A 793 15.08 -1.18 2.61
CA ASP A 793 15.14 0.19 3.12
C ASP A 793 13.81 0.95 2.94
N ALA A 794 12.89 0.39 2.15
CA ALA A 794 11.56 0.96 1.98
C ALA A 794 10.73 0.89 3.26
N GLN A 795 9.98 1.96 3.52
CA GLN A 795 9.07 1.99 4.65
C GLN A 795 7.88 1.05 4.42
N PHE A 796 7.42 0.39 5.48
CA PHE A 796 6.26 -0.51 5.41
C PHE A 796 5.02 0.15 4.79
N GLY A 797 4.77 1.43 5.09
CA GLY A 797 3.67 2.17 4.45
C GLY A 797 3.81 2.32 2.93
N ALA A 798 5.03 2.54 2.43
CA ALA A 798 5.31 2.61 0.99
C ALA A 798 5.22 1.23 0.32
N LEU A 799 5.52 0.16 1.06
CA LEU A 799 5.32 -1.22 0.65
C LEU A 799 3.84 -1.66 0.69
N GLY A 800 2.93 -0.79 1.17
CA GLY A 800 1.48 -1.05 1.20
C GLY A 800 0.95 -1.63 2.50
N PHE A 801 1.69 -1.55 3.62
CA PHE A 801 1.21 -2.00 4.92
C PHE A 801 0.18 -1.06 5.54
N ASP A 802 -0.91 -1.65 6.02
CA ASP A 802 -1.87 -1.01 6.91
C ASP A 802 -1.73 -1.50 8.38
N SER A 803 -2.63 -1.04 9.25
CA SER A 803 -2.63 -1.41 10.68
C SER A 803 -2.94 -2.89 10.94
N LEU A 804 -3.66 -3.57 10.05
CA LEU A 804 -3.99 -5.00 10.18
C LEU A 804 -2.87 -5.88 9.63
N MET A 805 -2.26 -5.49 8.50
CA MET A 805 -1.07 -6.13 7.94
C MET A 805 0.11 -6.06 8.91
N SER A 806 0.24 -4.96 9.65
CA SER A 806 1.24 -4.81 10.71
C SER A 806 1.07 -5.83 11.84
N ILE A 807 -0.18 -6.14 12.21
CA ILE A 807 -0.51 -7.17 13.20
C ILE A 807 -0.23 -8.56 12.64
N GLU A 808 -0.59 -8.81 11.38
CA GLU A 808 -0.34 -10.09 10.71
C GLU A 808 1.16 -10.38 10.58
N LEU A 809 1.95 -9.43 10.09
CA LEU A 809 3.41 -9.55 10.00
C LEU A 809 4.03 -9.77 11.37
N ARG A 810 3.59 -9.04 12.38
CA ARG A 810 4.03 -9.24 13.77
C ARG A 810 3.74 -10.66 14.24
N ASN A 811 2.55 -11.19 13.96
CA ASN A 811 2.16 -12.54 14.36
C ASN A 811 2.97 -13.61 13.61
N LYS A 812 3.15 -13.46 12.30
CA LYS A 812 3.96 -14.35 11.47
C LYS A 812 5.43 -14.33 11.89
N LEU A 813 6.01 -13.16 12.14
CA LEU A 813 7.38 -13.03 12.66
C LEU A 813 7.52 -13.63 14.04
N SER A 814 6.60 -13.37 14.98
CA SER A 814 6.63 -14.00 16.30
C SER A 814 6.54 -15.54 16.22
N ALA A 815 5.80 -16.08 15.24
CA ALA A 815 5.75 -17.52 14.99
C ALA A 815 7.04 -18.06 14.36
N ALA A 816 7.62 -17.34 13.40
CA ALA A 816 8.85 -17.73 12.72
C ALA A 816 10.10 -17.63 13.61
N THR A 817 10.13 -16.65 14.52
CA THR A 817 11.31 -16.38 15.36
C THR A 817 11.20 -16.99 16.77
N GLY A 818 10.01 -17.42 17.19
CA GLY A 818 9.76 -17.87 18.56
C GLY A 818 9.86 -16.77 19.62
N THR A 819 10.01 -15.50 19.22
CA THR A 819 10.16 -14.35 20.13
C THR A 819 8.88 -13.52 20.22
N LYS A 820 8.53 -13.08 21.44
CA LYS A 820 7.40 -12.18 21.66
C LYS A 820 7.75 -10.76 21.22
N LEU A 821 7.18 -10.33 20.08
CA LEU A 821 7.32 -8.96 19.57
C LEU A 821 6.18 -8.07 20.11
N SER A 822 6.47 -6.79 20.41
CA SER A 822 5.44 -5.83 20.84
C SER A 822 4.47 -5.52 19.70
N GLY A 823 3.26 -5.05 20.02
CA GLY A 823 2.31 -4.61 18.99
C GLY A 823 2.75 -3.35 18.22
N THR A 824 3.75 -2.64 18.72
CA THR A 824 4.31 -1.42 18.10
C THR A 824 5.54 -1.68 17.25
N VAL A 825 6.04 -2.93 17.19
CA VAL A 825 7.36 -3.25 16.61
C VAL A 825 7.52 -2.78 15.16
N ILE A 826 6.47 -2.84 14.34
CA ILE A 826 6.48 -2.39 12.94
C ILE A 826 6.52 -0.86 12.84
N PHE A 827 5.96 -0.14 13.81
CA PHE A 827 6.01 1.31 13.88
C PHE A 827 7.35 1.81 14.44
N ASP A 828 7.88 1.12 15.45
CA ASP A 828 9.16 1.43 16.08
C ASP A 828 10.34 1.11 15.14
N HIS A 829 10.16 0.16 14.22
CA HIS A 829 11.14 -0.29 13.23
C HIS A 829 10.50 -0.27 11.83
N PRO A 830 10.47 0.88 11.14
CA PRO A 830 9.57 1.12 10.01
C PRO A 830 10.03 0.52 8.67
N THR A 831 11.18 -0.16 8.62
CA THR A 831 11.70 -0.81 7.40
C THR A 831 12.04 -2.28 7.68
N PRO A 832 12.04 -3.16 6.67
CA PRO A 832 12.48 -4.54 6.81
C PRO A 832 13.88 -4.68 7.43
N ASP A 833 14.83 -3.82 7.06
CA ASP A 833 16.19 -3.84 7.63
C ASP A 833 16.22 -3.45 9.12
N ALA A 834 15.53 -2.38 9.51
CA ALA A 834 15.46 -1.96 10.91
C ALA A 834 14.76 -3.01 11.79
N LEU A 835 13.72 -3.67 11.24
CA LEU A 835 13.02 -4.75 11.91
C LEU A 835 13.89 -6.00 12.01
N ALA A 836 14.65 -6.34 10.97
CA ALA A 836 15.60 -7.45 10.99
C ALA A 836 16.69 -7.25 12.04
N GLU A 837 17.24 -6.04 12.16
CA GLU A 837 18.22 -5.74 13.19
C GLU A 837 17.64 -5.83 14.61
N PHE A 838 16.42 -5.33 14.83
CA PHE A 838 15.72 -5.49 16.11
C PHE A 838 15.49 -6.97 16.46
N VAL A 839 15.01 -7.75 15.49
CA VAL A 839 14.78 -9.19 15.66
C VAL A 839 16.09 -9.92 15.94
N ARG A 840 17.19 -9.59 15.24
CA ARG A 840 18.53 -10.14 15.47
C ARG A 840 19.04 -9.85 16.88
N VAL A 841 18.92 -8.61 17.35
CA VAL A 841 19.26 -8.20 18.72
C VAL A 841 18.44 -8.97 19.75
N THR A 842 17.14 -9.14 19.47
CA THR A 842 16.21 -9.87 20.35
C THR A 842 16.54 -11.36 20.42
N LEU A 843 16.90 -11.98 19.29
CA LEU A 843 17.28 -13.40 19.20
C LEU A 843 18.64 -13.69 19.85
N THR A 844 19.61 -12.79 19.70
CA THR A 844 20.99 -12.98 20.20
C THR A 844 21.19 -12.49 21.63
N GLY A 845 20.23 -11.74 22.20
CA GLY A 845 20.33 -11.14 23.53
C GLY A 845 21.34 -9.97 23.61
N SER A 846 21.80 -9.46 22.47
CA SER A 846 22.78 -8.36 22.37
C SER A 846 22.11 -7.02 22.69
N ARG A 847 21.89 -6.75 23.97
CA ARG A 847 21.19 -5.54 24.42
C ARG A 847 21.94 -4.28 24.01
N VAL A 848 21.44 -3.55 23.01
CA VAL A 848 21.87 -2.16 22.73
C VAL A 848 21.54 -1.34 23.97
N VAL A 849 22.58 -0.89 24.68
CA VAL A 849 22.44 0.05 25.79
C VAL A 849 21.97 1.36 25.17
N ARG A 850 20.67 1.68 25.29
CA ARG A 850 20.16 3.05 25.05
C ARG A 850 21.08 3.98 25.84
N ALA A 851 21.81 4.84 25.13
CA ALA A 851 22.69 5.81 25.75
C ALA A 851 21.87 6.60 26.78
N ALA A 852 22.28 6.51 28.05
CA ALA A 852 21.66 7.28 29.11
C ALA A 852 21.70 8.76 28.72
N ALA A 853 20.62 9.50 28.98
CA ALA A 853 20.54 10.93 28.76
C ALA A 853 21.77 11.62 29.39
N VAL A 854 22.70 12.05 28.54
CA VAL A 854 23.90 12.76 28.99
C VAL A 854 23.46 14.14 29.43
N ALA A 855 23.68 14.46 30.71
CA ALA A 855 23.54 15.82 31.21
C ALA A 855 24.57 16.70 30.47
N THR A 856 24.11 17.49 29.50
CA THR A 856 24.96 18.42 28.77
C THR A 856 25.26 19.62 29.67
N THR A 857 26.54 19.95 29.78
CA THR A 857 26.99 21.19 30.42
C THR A 857 26.94 22.29 29.37
N ALA A 858 26.14 23.34 29.62
CA ALA A 858 26.11 24.51 28.74
C ALA A 858 27.50 25.17 28.73
N VAL A 859 28.08 25.37 27.55
CA VAL A 859 29.36 26.06 27.38
C VAL A 859 29.06 27.43 26.79
N THR A 860 28.89 28.44 27.64
CA THR A 860 28.46 29.77 27.20
C THR A 860 29.50 30.56 26.41
N ASP A 861 30.76 30.11 26.43
CA ASP A 861 31.91 30.84 25.90
C ASP A 861 32.48 30.22 24.60
N ASP A 862 31.86 29.16 24.08
CA ASP A 862 32.29 28.49 22.85
C ASP A 862 31.61 29.13 21.62
N PRO A 863 32.38 29.74 20.69
CA PRO A 863 31.82 30.30 19.46
C PRO A 863 31.19 29.23 18.58
N ILE A 864 30.30 29.64 17.67
CA ILE A 864 29.68 28.72 16.71
C ILE A 864 30.44 28.78 15.40
N ALA A 865 30.94 27.63 14.94
CA ALA A 865 31.61 27.48 13.66
C ALA A 865 30.60 27.20 12.55
N VAL A 866 30.80 27.84 11.40
CA VAL A 866 30.17 27.45 10.13
C VAL A 866 31.11 26.45 9.48
N VAL A 867 30.68 25.19 9.38
CA VAL A 867 31.52 24.08 8.90
C VAL A 867 31.12 23.56 7.53
N GLY A 868 29.95 23.98 7.04
CA GLY A 868 29.49 23.75 5.67
C GLY A 868 28.46 24.79 5.27
N MET A 869 28.29 24.98 3.96
CA MET A 869 27.33 25.92 3.40
C MET A 869 26.96 25.51 1.98
N ALA A 870 25.69 25.73 1.60
CA ALA A 870 25.23 25.60 0.23
C ALA A 870 24.20 26.70 -0.08
N CYS A 871 24.10 27.09 -1.34
CA CYS A 871 23.12 28.10 -1.75
C CYS A 871 22.69 27.95 -3.21
N ARG A 872 21.51 28.49 -3.51
CA ARG A 872 20.92 28.65 -4.84
C ARG A 872 20.47 30.09 -4.98
N PHE A 873 21.02 30.84 -5.94
CA PHE A 873 20.66 32.23 -6.18
C PHE A 873 20.49 32.52 -7.68
N PRO A 874 19.80 33.61 -8.06
CA PRO A 874 19.66 34.02 -9.45
C PRO A 874 21.01 34.20 -10.16
N GLY A 875 21.00 34.17 -11.49
CA GLY A 875 22.22 34.23 -12.30
C GLY A 875 22.93 32.88 -12.44
N GLY A 876 22.26 31.77 -12.12
CA GLY A 876 22.80 30.42 -12.24
C GLY A 876 23.73 30.02 -11.09
N VAL A 877 23.61 30.67 -9.93
CA VAL A 877 24.44 30.36 -8.76
C VAL A 877 23.98 29.04 -8.13
N THR A 878 24.90 28.07 -8.09
CA THR A 878 24.64 26.73 -7.59
C THR A 878 25.41 26.37 -6.33
N SER A 879 26.40 27.19 -5.97
CA SER A 879 27.26 27.01 -4.81
C SER A 879 27.75 28.37 -4.25
N PRO A 880 28.31 28.40 -3.03
CA PRO A 880 28.96 29.59 -2.48
C PRO A 880 30.09 30.14 -3.37
N GLU A 881 30.83 29.27 -4.07
CA GLU A 881 31.90 29.66 -4.99
C GLU A 881 31.36 30.38 -6.22
N ASP A 882 30.24 29.92 -6.77
CA ASP A 882 29.55 30.60 -7.86
C ASP A 882 29.04 31.98 -7.43
N LEU A 883 28.54 32.11 -6.20
CA LEU A 883 28.15 33.40 -5.64
C LEU A 883 29.34 34.36 -5.58
N TRP A 884 30.49 33.88 -5.10
CA TRP A 884 31.71 34.69 -5.06
C TRP A 884 32.18 35.12 -6.45
N ARG A 885 32.10 34.24 -7.45
CA ARG A 885 32.40 34.58 -8.85
C ARG A 885 31.45 35.65 -9.39
N LEU A 886 30.14 35.48 -9.18
CA LEU A 886 29.11 36.43 -9.61
C LEU A 886 29.39 37.83 -9.05
N VAL A 887 29.72 37.92 -7.76
CA VAL A 887 30.06 39.20 -7.09
C VAL A 887 31.38 39.77 -7.59
N ALA A 888 32.43 38.96 -7.72
CA ALA A 888 33.75 39.40 -8.16
C ALA A 888 33.75 39.91 -9.62
N ASP A 889 32.95 39.27 -10.48
CA ASP A 889 32.81 39.62 -11.89
C ASP A 889 31.80 40.77 -12.14
N GLY A 890 31.08 41.21 -11.10
CA GLY A 890 30.10 42.29 -11.19
C GLY A 890 28.90 41.95 -12.07
N VAL A 891 28.46 40.69 -12.04
CA VAL A 891 27.37 40.18 -12.89
C VAL A 891 26.01 40.64 -12.37
N ASP A 892 25.18 41.18 -13.27
CA ASP A 892 23.79 41.54 -13.00
C ASP A 892 22.87 40.32 -13.17
N ALA A 893 22.30 39.85 -12.06
CA ALA A 893 21.43 38.66 -12.01
C ALA A 893 19.93 38.98 -12.15
N ILE A 894 19.56 40.24 -12.39
CA ILE A 894 18.16 40.65 -12.56
C ILE A 894 17.68 40.35 -13.98
N GLY A 895 16.63 39.53 -14.10
CA GLY A 895 16.05 39.09 -15.37
C GLY A 895 14.55 39.37 -15.47
N GLU A 896 13.93 38.94 -16.56
CA GLU A 896 12.48 39.06 -16.77
C GLU A 896 11.68 38.07 -15.91
N PHE A 897 10.37 38.29 -15.77
CA PHE A 897 9.50 37.36 -15.04
C PHE A 897 9.49 35.95 -15.67
N PRO A 898 9.41 34.88 -14.85
CA PRO A 898 9.43 33.51 -15.33
C PRO A 898 8.17 33.16 -16.14
N ALA A 899 8.37 32.57 -17.32
CA ALA A 899 7.28 32.24 -18.25
C ALA A 899 6.51 30.96 -17.90
N ASP A 900 7.05 30.15 -17.00
CA ASP A 900 6.64 28.76 -16.78
C ASP A 900 5.75 28.57 -15.54
N ARG A 901 5.44 29.65 -14.82
CA ARG A 901 4.63 29.66 -13.59
C ARG A 901 3.15 29.93 -13.82
N GLY A 902 2.76 30.24 -15.05
CA GLY A 902 1.40 30.59 -15.45
C GLY A 902 0.96 31.98 -14.97
N TRP A 903 1.91 32.91 -14.81
CA TRP A 903 1.58 34.30 -14.47
C TRP A 903 0.91 34.98 -15.68
N PRO A 904 -0.13 35.81 -15.46
CA PRO A 904 -0.72 36.59 -16.55
C PRO A 904 0.25 37.69 -17.03
N ASP A 905 -0.08 38.36 -18.14
CA ASP A 905 0.62 39.58 -18.52
C ASP A 905 0.27 40.70 -17.52
N LEU A 906 1.22 41.03 -16.66
CA LEU A 906 1.03 41.92 -15.50
C LEU A 906 1.49 43.36 -15.76
N TYR A 907 2.30 43.60 -16.80
CA TYR A 907 3.00 44.87 -16.93
C TYR A 907 2.05 46.01 -17.29
N HIS A 908 2.08 47.09 -16.51
CA HIS A 908 1.41 48.34 -16.87
C HIS A 908 2.17 49.56 -16.32
N PRO A 909 2.46 50.58 -17.15
CA PRO A 909 3.27 51.73 -16.72
C PRO A 909 2.55 52.63 -15.70
N ASP A 910 1.23 52.59 -15.63
CA ASP A 910 0.45 53.30 -14.61
C ASP A 910 0.33 52.48 -13.32
N ALA A 911 1.02 52.94 -12.27
CA ALA A 911 0.95 52.37 -10.91
C ALA A 911 -0.45 52.46 -10.28
N GLU A 912 -1.35 53.29 -10.83
CA GLU A 912 -2.73 53.41 -10.36
C GLU A 912 -3.67 52.33 -10.96
N ARG A 913 -3.17 51.41 -11.80
CA ARG A 913 -3.97 50.30 -12.36
C ARG A 913 -3.95 49.05 -11.46
N THR A 914 -5.13 48.47 -11.18
CA THR A 914 -5.31 47.39 -10.19
C THR A 914 -4.92 46.06 -10.81
N GLY A 915 -4.26 45.19 -10.04
CA GLY A 915 -3.87 43.86 -10.51
C GLY A 915 -2.68 43.85 -11.48
N THR A 916 -1.94 44.95 -11.60
CA THR A 916 -0.81 45.10 -12.53
C THR A 916 0.46 45.54 -11.78
N SER A 917 1.62 45.27 -12.37
CA SER A 917 2.93 45.72 -11.91
C SER A 917 3.54 46.72 -12.89
N TYR A 918 4.16 47.82 -12.41
CA TYR A 918 4.92 48.72 -13.28
C TYR A 918 6.36 48.26 -13.52
N VAL A 919 6.76 47.13 -12.91
CA VAL A 919 8.05 46.47 -13.09
C VAL A 919 7.83 45.12 -13.75
N LYS A 920 8.79 44.70 -14.59
CA LYS A 920 8.79 43.40 -15.28
C LYS A 920 10.05 42.56 -15.02
N HIS A 921 10.88 42.99 -14.06
CA HIS A 921 12.17 42.35 -13.75
C HIS A 921 12.30 42.05 -12.26
N GLY A 922 13.10 41.03 -11.94
CA GLY A 922 13.44 40.58 -10.59
C GLY A 922 14.55 39.52 -10.62
N GLY A 923 14.97 39.04 -9.46
CA GLY A 923 15.90 37.91 -9.35
C GLY A 923 15.14 36.59 -9.21
N PHE A 924 15.24 35.69 -10.19
CA PHE A 924 14.47 34.44 -10.18
C PHE A 924 15.35 33.19 -10.26
N LEU A 925 14.87 32.13 -9.61
CA LEU A 925 15.30 30.77 -9.85
C LEU A 925 14.42 30.20 -10.98
N TYR A 926 14.93 30.24 -12.21
CA TYR A 926 14.20 29.78 -13.40
C TYR A 926 13.95 28.27 -13.42
N GLU A 927 14.68 27.50 -12.63
CA GLU A 927 14.56 26.06 -12.52
C GLU A 927 13.94 25.64 -11.18
N ALA A 928 13.12 26.51 -10.56
CA ALA A 928 12.44 26.22 -9.29
C ALA A 928 11.37 25.11 -9.43
N ASP A 929 11.01 24.75 -10.66
CA ASP A 929 10.14 23.63 -11.00
C ASP A 929 10.87 22.28 -11.03
N ALA A 930 12.21 22.27 -11.08
CA ALA A 930 13.00 21.05 -11.16
C ALA A 930 13.27 20.43 -9.78
N PHE A 931 13.15 19.11 -9.66
CA PHE A 931 13.45 18.35 -8.44
C PHE A 931 13.73 16.87 -8.76
N ASP A 932 14.47 16.17 -7.89
CA ASP A 932 14.64 14.71 -7.92
C ASP A 932 13.90 14.04 -6.76
N PRO A 933 12.65 13.62 -6.95
CA PRO A 933 11.87 13.04 -5.86
C PRO A 933 12.25 11.59 -5.55
N GLU A 934 12.77 10.84 -6.53
CA GLU A 934 13.17 9.44 -6.32
C GLU A 934 14.33 9.36 -5.34
N PHE A 935 15.33 10.22 -5.49
CA PHE A 935 16.47 10.32 -4.57
C PHE A 935 16.05 10.51 -3.10
N PHE A 936 14.99 11.29 -2.87
CA PHE A 936 14.48 11.57 -1.52
C PHE A 936 13.36 10.63 -1.06
N GLY A 937 13.01 9.58 -1.84
CA GLY A 937 11.93 8.65 -1.52
C GLY A 937 10.53 9.28 -1.57
N ILE A 938 10.35 10.29 -2.42
CA ILE A 938 9.11 11.06 -2.58
C ILE A 938 8.42 10.60 -3.88
N SER A 939 7.10 10.39 -3.84
CA SER A 939 6.36 10.04 -5.05
C SER A 939 6.23 11.23 -6.02
N PRO A 940 6.17 11.02 -7.35
CA PRO A 940 5.94 12.11 -8.31
C PRO A 940 4.67 12.95 -8.03
N ARG A 941 3.62 12.31 -7.49
CA ARG A 941 2.38 12.98 -7.10
C ARG A 941 2.58 13.91 -5.91
N GLU A 942 3.27 13.44 -4.87
CA GLU A 942 3.62 14.28 -3.72
C GLU A 942 4.57 15.40 -4.13
N ALA A 943 5.59 15.11 -4.94
CA ALA A 943 6.55 16.09 -5.43
C ALA A 943 5.85 17.24 -6.15
N THR A 944 4.87 16.94 -7.02
CA THR A 944 4.06 17.95 -7.72
C THR A 944 3.28 18.86 -6.76
N ALA A 945 2.69 18.29 -5.71
CA ALA A 945 1.93 19.03 -4.71
C ALA A 945 2.84 19.83 -3.75
N MET A 946 4.05 19.36 -3.49
CA MET A 946 5.00 19.95 -2.54
C MET A 946 5.44 21.37 -2.96
N ASP A 947 5.49 22.30 -1.99
CA ASP A 947 5.98 23.66 -2.22
C ASP A 947 7.44 23.63 -2.73
N PRO A 948 7.77 24.35 -3.83
CA PRO A 948 9.13 24.44 -4.37
C PRO A 948 10.20 24.81 -3.33
N GLN A 949 9.85 25.59 -2.32
CA GLN A 949 10.76 25.97 -1.24
C GLN A 949 11.21 24.76 -0.41
N HIS A 950 10.32 23.79 -0.18
CA HIS A 950 10.67 22.56 0.54
C HIS A 950 11.65 21.71 -0.28
N ARG A 951 11.46 21.66 -1.60
CA ARG A 951 12.31 20.92 -2.54
C ARG A 951 13.72 21.48 -2.58
N LEU A 952 13.82 22.80 -2.75
CA LEU A 952 15.09 23.51 -2.72
C LEU A 952 15.80 23.36 -1.37
N LEU A 953 15.07 23.38 -0.26
CA LEU A 953 15.66 23.18 1.06
C LEU A 953 16.23 21.77 1.25
N LEU A 954 15.57 20.73 0.73
CA LEU A 954 16.08 19.35 0.77
C LEU A 954 17.42 19.23 0.03
N GLU A 955 17.46 19.68 -1.23
CA GLU A 955 18.68 19.64 -2.04
C GLU A 955 19.80 20.50 -1.43
N THR A 956 19.46 21.70 -0.96
CA THR A 956 20.45 22.63 -0.38
C THR A 956 20.98 22.12 0.95
N ALA A 957 20.14 21.49 1.79
CA ALA A 957 20.59 20.87 3.04
C ALA A 957 21.51 19.68 2.78
N TRP A 958 21.20 18.85 1.77
CA TRP A 958 22.04 17.74 1.36
C TRP A 958 23.42 18.23 0.91
N HIS A 959 23.48 19.17 -0.02
CA HIS A 959 24.74 19.75 -0.49
C HIS A 959 25.53 20.43 0.62
N ALA A 960 24.86 21.11 1.56
CA ALA A 960 25.54 21.76 2.68
C ALA A 960 26.25 20.73 3.57
N LEU A 961 25.64 19.55 3.79
CA LEU A 961 26.26 18.44 4.52
C LEU A 961 27.40 17.80 3.75
N GLU A 962 27.25 17.53 2.45
CA GLU A 962 28.33 16.98 1.62
C GLU A 962 29.58 17.87 1.64
N GLY A 963 29.39 19.20 1.62
CA GLY A 963 30.48 20.18 1.72
C GLY A 963 31.29 20.08 3.03
N THR A 964 30.74 19.47 4.08
CA THR A 964 31.47 19.24 5.35
C THR A 964 32.31 17.96 5.35
N GLY A 965 32.03 17.03 4.43
CA GLY A 965 32.54 15.65 4.48
C GLY A 965 31.75 14.71 5.41
N ILE A 966 30.65 15.17 6.01
CA ILE A 966 29.75 14.33 6.81
C ILE A 966 28.83 13.54 5.86
N ALA A 967 28.87 12.21 5.94
CA ALA A 967 27.94 11.35 5.21
C ALA A 967 26.52 11.52 5.79
N PRO A 968 25.50 11.97 5.03
CA PRO A 968 24.18 12.26 5.58
C PRO A 968 23.52 11.07 6.31
N ALA A 969 23.73 9.85 5.82
CA ALA A 969 23.23 8.62 6.46
C ALA A 969 23.79 8.38 7.88
N SER A 970 25.00 8.88 8.18
CA SER A 970 25.61 8.77 9.51
C SER A 970 24.94 9.63 10.59
N LEU A 971 24.08 10.58 10.19
CA LEU A 971 23.38 11.47 11.10
C LEU A 971 22.05 10.89 11.60
N ARG A 972 21.61 9.74 11.08
CA ARG A 972 20.36 9.08 11.53
C ARG A 972 20.42 8.80 13.04
N GLY A 973 19.37 9.19 13.75
CA GLY A 973 19.27 9.09 15.21
C GLY A 973 20.08 10.14 16.00
N SER A 974 20.78 11.06 15.31
CA SER A 974 21.57 12.10 15.99
C SER A 974 20.70 13.26 16.47
N ARG A 975 21.15 13.95 17.53
CA ARG A 975 20.56 15.20 18.04
C ARG A 975 20.94 16.41 17.17
N THR A 976 20.75 16.28 15.85
CA THR A 976 20.99 17.36 14.89
C THR A 976 19.72 18.17 14.71
N GLY A 977 19.78 19.48 14.94
CA GLY A 977 18.62 20.36 14.78
C GLY A 977 18.49 20.93 13.36
N VAL A 978 17.26 21.26 12.96
CA VAL A 978 16.93 21.89 11.67
C VAL A 978 16.15 23.18 11.94
N TYR A 979 16.72 24.31 11.53
CA TYR A 979 16.14 25.64 11.72
C TYR A 979 16.04 26.34 10.37
N THR A 980 14.83 26.46 9.84
CA THR A 980 14.60 27.02 8.50
C THR A 980 13.77 28.30 8.57
N GLY A 981 14.19 29.32 7.82
CA GLY A 981 13.43 30.52 7.57
C GLY A 981 12.63 30.38 6.29
N LEU A 982 11.31 30.57 6.37
CA LEU A 982 10.44 30.63 5.20
C LEU A 982 9.55 31.87 5.27
N MET A 983 9.11 32.32 4.11
CA MET A 983 8.07 33.31 3.91
C MET A 983 7.45 33.05 2.52
N HIS A 984 6.29 33.65 2.21
CA HIS A 984 5.60 33.45 0.92
C HIS A 984 5.07 32.00 0.75
N TYR A 985 3.88 31.71 1.32
CA TYR A 985 3.18 30.41 1.25
C TYR A 985 2.19 30.31 0.07
N ASP A 986 2.51 30.98 -1.04
CA ASP A 986 1.61 31.26 -2.16
C ASP A 986 1.42 30.08 -3.13
N TYR A 987 2.13 28.96 -2.92
CA TYR A 987 1.87 27.71 -3.63
C TYR A 987 0.65 26.97 -3.05
N ALA A 988 0.37 27.11 -1.74
CA ALA A 988 -0.69 26.40 -1.04
C ALA A 988 -2.11 26.59 -1.65
N PRO A 989 -2.53 27.80 -2.07
CA PRO A 989 -3.82 27.99 -2.71
C PRO A 989 -4.00 27.21 -4.03
N ARG A 990 -2.91 26.93 -4.77
CA ARG A 990 -2.96 26.13 -6.00
C ARG A 990 -3.27 24.67 -5.70
N VAL A 991 -2.69 24.11 -4.64
CA VAL A 991 -2.97 22.73 -4.19
C VAL A 991 -4.45 22.57 -3.83
N GLY A 992 -5.05 23.57 -3.17
CA GLY A 992 -6.48 23.57 -2.83
C GLY A 992 -7.41 23.49 -4.05
N GLN A 993 -7.00 24.02 -5.21
CA GLN A 993 -7.79 23.92 -6.45
C GLN A 993 -7.80 22.49 -7.03
N TYR A 994 -6.79 21.68 -6.70
CA TYR A 994 -6.64 20.30 -7.15
C TYR A 994 -6.92 19.27 -6.04
N ALA A 995 -7.60 19.66 -4.96
CA ALA A 995 -7.74 18.85 -3.75
C ALA A 995 -8.28 17.42 -4.01
N ALA A 996 -9.23 17.25 -4.95
CA ALA A 996 -9.75 15.93 -5.32
C ALA A 996 -8.70 15.03 -6.00
N ALA A 997 -7.79 15.61 -6.80
CA ALA A 997 -6.71 14.88 -7.45
C ALA A 997 -5.48 14.71 -6.54
N MET A 998 -5.41 15.42 -5.42
CA MET A 998 -4.25 15.48 -4.51
C MET A 998 -4.61 15.09 -3.06
N GLU A 999 -5.72 14.37 -2.89
CA GLU A 999 -6.21 13.88 -1.60
C GLU A 999 -5.10 13.10 -0.87
N GLY A 1000 -4.90 13.38 0.42
CA GLY A 1000 -3.81 12.84 1.25
C GLY A 1000 -2.57 13.74 1.38
N PHE A 1001 -2.25 14.59 0.40
CA PHE A 1001 -1.05 15.44 0.41
C PHE A 1001 -1.32 16.92 0.69
N VAL A 1002 -2.59 17.34 0.68
CA VAL A 1002 -2.98 18.74 0.84
C VAL A 1002 -2.41 19.35 2.13
N SER A 1003 -2.50 18.65 3.26
CA SER A 1003 -2.05 19.15 4.56
C SER A 1003 -0.53 19.25 4.70
N THR A 1004 0.23 18.40 3.99
CA THR A 1004 1.70 18.32 4.09
C THR A 1004 2.43 19.00 2.94
N SER A 1005 1.71 19.48 1.93
CA SER A 1005 2.25 20.07 0.71
C SER A 1005 3.05 21.36 0.94
N SER A 1006 2.44 22.33 1.65
CA SER A 1006 2.94 23.71 1.79
C SER A 1006 2.95 24.21 3.24
N ALA A 1007 2.66 23.34 4.21
CA ALA A 1007 2.64 23.72 5.62
C ALA A 1007 4.05 24.07 6.11
N ALA A 1008 4.20 25.24 6.76
CA ALA A 1008 5.49 25.74 7.22
C ALA A 1008 6.24 24.74 8.11
N SER A 1009 5.56 24.13 9.10
CA SER A 1009 6.18 23.15 10.01
C SER A 1009 6.75 21.92 9.29
N VAL A 1010 6.22 21.61 8.11
CA VAL A 1010 6.63 20.46 7.31
C VAL A 1010 7.93 20.73 6.57
N ALA A 1011 8.34 21.99 6.34
CA ALA A 1011 9.61 22.31 5.68
C ALA A 1011 10.83 21.80 6.46
N SER A 1012 10.97 22.23 7.71
CA SER A 1012 12.02 21.72 8.61
C SER A 1012 11.81 20.23 8.92
N GLY A 1013 10.55 19.81 9.10
CA GLY A 1013 10.21 18.42 9.38
C GLY A 1013 10.62 17.45 8.28
N ARG A 1014 10.50 17.83 7.00
CA ARG A 1014 10.92 17.02 5.85
C ARG A 1014 12.43 16.78 5.85
N ILE A 1015 13.23 17.80 6.09
CA ILE A 1015 14.69 17.65 6.21
C ILE A 1015 15.03 16.67 7.35
N SER A 1016 14.43 16.88 8.53
CA SER A 1016 14.64 15.98 9.68
C SER A 1016 14.20 14.55 9.38
N TYR A 1017 13.04 14.38 8.75
CA TYR A 1017 12.48 13.06 8.40
C TYR A 1017 13.35 12.32 7.38
N THR A 1018 13.71 12.99 6.28
CA THR A 1018 14.54 12.42 5.20
C THR A 1018 15.93 12.03 5.69
N LEU A 1019 16.53 12.84 6.56
CA LEU A 1019 17.86 12.57 7.12
C LEU A 1019 17.83 11.73 8.43
N GLY A 1020 16.65 11.42 8.95
CA GLY A 1020 16.46 10.69 10.22
C GLY A 1020 17.00 11.42 11.45
N LEU A 1021 16.91 12.74 11.50
CA LEU A 1021 17.44 13.57 12.59
C LEU A 1021 16.44 13.65 13.76
N GLU A 1022 16.93 13.54 14.99
CA GLU A 1022 16.11 13.55 16.22
C GLU A 1022 16.24 14.86 17.03
N GLY A 1023 16.89 15.89 16.47
CA GLY A 1023 16.93 17.23 17.06
C GLY A 1023 15.69 18.07 16.75
N PRO A 1024 15.58 19.30 17.31
CA PRO A 1024 14.46 20.19 17.05
C PRO A 1024 14.34 20.55 15.57
N ALA A 1025 13.12 20.48 15.02
CA ALA A 1025 12.80 20.91 13.65
C ALA A 1025 11.88 22.13 13.72
N VAL A 1026 12.40 23.31 13.40
CA VAL A 1026 11.71 24.59 13.58
C VAL A 1026 11.73 25.40 12.29
N THR A 1027 10.54 25.78 11.82
CA THR A 1027 10.37 26.73 10.72
C THR A 1027 9.93 28.08 11.28
N ILE A 1028 10.57 29.17 10.83
CA ILE A 1028 10.42 30.52 11.36
C ILE A 1028 9.98 31.45 10.23
N ASP A 1029 8.95 32.24 10.51
CA ASP A 1029 8.50 33.34 9.67
C ASP A 1029 8.61 34.66 10.45
N THR A 1030 9.68 35.40 10.18
CA THR A 1030 9.84 36.81 10.55
C THR A 1030 9.99 37.67 9.30
N ALA A 1031 9.32 37.28 8.20
CA ALA A 1031 9.45 37.86 6.88
C ALA A 1031 10.92 37.92 6.41
N CYS A 1032 11.44 39.10 6.04
CA CYS A 1032 12.76 39.24 5.44
C CYS A 1032 13.93 38.80 6.37
N SER A 1033 13.70 38.69 7.69
CA SER A 1033 14.72 38.25 8.66
C SER A 1033 14.62 36.77 9.07
N SER A 1034 13.79 35.97 8.39
CA SER A 1034 13.51 34.58 8.79
C SER A 1034 14.78 33.72 8.89
N SER A 1035 15.65 33.73 7.88
CA SER A 1035 16.86 32.90 7.83
C SER A 1035 17.88 33.27 8.91
N ILE A 1036 18.14 34.56 9.14
CA ILE A 1036 19.08 35.00 10.19
C ILE A 1036 18.52 34.76 11.60
N THR A 1037 17.20 34.82 11.77
CA THR A 1037 16.54 34.43 13.03
C THR A 1037 16.69 32.93 13.27
N ALA A 1038 16.58 32.10 12.22
CA ALA A 1038 16.82 30.67 12.27
C ALA A 1038 18.26 30.34 12.69
N THR A 1039 19.24 31.01 12.10
CA THR A 1039 20.66 30.92 12.50
C THR A 1039 20.87 31.32 13.96
N HIS A 1040 20.20 32.38 14.44
CA HIS A 1040 20.27 32.77 15.85
C HIS A 1040 19.77 31.65 16.79
N LEU A 1041 18.61 31.05 16.50
CA LEU A 1041 18.05 29.98 17.34
C LEU A 1041 18.89 28.70 17.29
N ALA A 1042 19.40 28.31 16.13
CA ALA A 1042 20.34 27.20 15.98
C ALA A 1042 21.60 27.41 16.83
N ALA A 1043 22.17 28.62 16.80
CA ALA A 1043 23.33 28.98 17.60
C ALA A 1043 23.04 28.95 19.11
N GLN A 1044 21.83 29.30 19.55
CA GLN A 1044 21.44 29.15 20.96
C GLN A 1044 21.33 27.67 21.36
N ALA A 1045 20.70 26.84 20.54
CA ALA A 1045 20.55 25.41 20.81
C ALA A 1045 21.90 24.66 20.88
N LEU A 1046 22.87 25.07 20.04
CA LEU A 1046 24.24 24.56 20.11
C LEU A 1046 24.96 24.98 21.41
N ARG A 1047 24.79 26.24 21.84
CA ARG A 1047 25.40 26.75 23.10
C ARG A 1047 24.85 26.09 24.35
N THR A 1048 23.54 25.80 24.38
CA THR A 1048 22.89 25.10 25.50
C THR A 1048 23.15 23.59 25.49
N GLY A 1049 23.74 23.07 24.41
CA GLY A 1049 23.96 21.63 24.24
C GLY A 1049 22.66 20.86 23.97
N GLU A 1050 21.61 21.53 23.51
CA GLU A 1050 20.36 20.91 23.06
C GLU A 1050 20.61 20.08 21.79
N VAL A 1051 21.50 20.57 20.92
CA VAL A 1051 21.97 19.88 19.71
C VAL A 1051 23.50 19.86 19.65
N SER A 1052 24.06 18.90 18.93
CA SER A 1052 25.50 18.80 18.65
C SER A 1052 25.90 19.35 17.29
N LEU A 1053 24.96 19.36 16.34
CA LEU A 1053 25.08 19.88 14.98
C LEU A 1053 23.74 20.56 14.64
N ALA A 1054 23.75 21.61 13.82
CA ALA A 1054 22.52 22.26 13.39
C ALA A 1054 22.59 22.67 11.92
N LEU A 1055 21.52 22.40 11.18
CA LEU A 1055 21.25 22.97 9.87
C LEU A 1055 20.46 24.25 10.06
N ALA A 1056 20.97 25.37 9.58
CA ALA A 1056 20.33 26.68 9.71
C ALA A 1056 20.30 27.41 8.36
N GLY A 1057 19.12 27.82 7.91
CA GLY A 1057 19.00 28.40 6.57
C GLY A 1057 17.63 28.96 6.26
N GLY A 1058 17.33 29.11 4.98
CA GLY A 1058 16.00 29.48 4.50
C GLY A 1058 15.89 29.44 2.98
N ALA A 1059 14.65 29.51 2.50
CA ALA A 1059 14.34 29.58 1.08
C ALA A 1059 13.22 30.58 0.82
N THR A 1060 13.16 31.10 -0.41
CA THR A 1060 12.09 31.95 -0.91
C THR A 1060 11.90 31.67 -2.39
N VAL A 1061 10.68 31.27 -2.77
CA VAL A 1061 10.22 31.14 -4.16
C VAL A 1061 8.87 31.83 -4.25
N MET A 1062 8.71 32.72 -5.21
CA MET A 1062 7.48 33.44 -5.50
C MET A 1062 6.64 32.61 -6.48
N ALA A 1063 5.67 31.84 -5.97
CA ALA A 1063 4.81 31.02 -6.81
C ALA A 1063 3.76 31.85 -7.57
N ASN A 1064 3.40 33.01 -7.02
CA ASN A 1064 2.45 33.94 -7.62
C ASN A 1064 3.06 35.37 -7.72
N PRO A 1065 2.47 36.27 -8.52
CA PRO A 1065 3.01 37.60 -8.73
C PRO A 1065 2.55 38.65 -7.71
N ASP A 1066 1.83 38.27 -6.65
CA ASP A 1066 1.08 39.21 -5.81
C ASP A 1066 1.99 40.24 -5.13
N VAL A 1067 3.21 39.84 -4.73
CA VAL A 1067 4.19 40.75 -4.13
C VAL A 1067 4.56 41.89 -5.07
N PHE A 1068 4.68 41.65 -6.37
CA PHE A 1068 4.96 42.70 -7.36
C PHE A 1068 3.76 43.61 -7.59
N VAL A 1069 2.55 43.06 -7.58
CA VAL A 1069 1.30 43.83 -7.72
C VAL A 1069 1.09 44.74 -6.50
N GLU A 1070 1.25 44.21 -5.30
CA GLU A 1070 1.04 44.94 -4.05
C GLU A 1070 2.10 46.03 -3.83
N PHE A 1071 3.38 45.74 -4.07
CA PHE A 1071 4.42 46.75 -3.95
C PHE A 1071 4.40 47.78 -5.10
N SER A 1072 3.86 47.42 -6.26
CA SER A 1072 3.57 48.40 -7.31
C SER A 1072 2.51 49.40 -6.83
N ARG A 1073 1.50 48.93 -6.11
CA ARG A 1073 0.47 49.82 -5.54
C ARG A 1073 1.00 50.79 -4.50
N GLN A 1074 1.96 50.34 -3.70
CA GLN A 1074 2.62 51.17 -2.69
C GLN A 1074 3.75 52.05 -3.27
N ARG A 1075 4.03 51.93 -4.57
CA ARG A 1075 5.16 52.59 -5.25
C ARG A 1075 6.50 52.25 -4.59
N GLY A 1076 6.64 51.01 -4.13
CA GLY A 1076 7.81 50.55 -3.38
C GLY A 1076 8.90 49.88 -4.23
N LEU A 1077 8.66 49.62 -5.51
CA LEU A 1077 9.61 48.94 -6.40
C LEU A 1077 10.45 49.93 -7.21
N ALA A 1078 11.72 49.59 -7.44
CA ALA A 1078 12.59 50.33 -8.37
C ALA A 1078 12.08 50.15 -9.81
N GLN A 1079 12.03 51.22 -10.62
CA GLN A 1079 11.41 51.16 -11.95
C GLN A 1079 12.12 50.21 -12.92
N ASP A 1080 13.44 50.10 -12.80
CA ASP A 1080 14.28 49.20 -13.57
C ASP A 1080 14.42 47.80 -12.94
N GLY A 1081 13.74 47.55 -11.82
CA GLY A 1081 13.82 46.31 -11.04
C GLY A 1081 15.16 46.09 -10.36
N ARG A 1082 16.02 47.11 -10.22
CA ARG A 1082 17.36 46.98 -9.60
C ARG A 1082 17.42 47.76 -8.30
N SER A 1083 17.80 47.08 -7.23
CA SER A 1083 18.05 47.72 -5.94
C SER A 1083 19.36 48.51 -5.99
N LYS A 1084 19.33 49.79 -5.59
CA LYS A 1084 20.47 50.71 -5.63
C LYS A 1084 20.79 51.23 -4.22
N PRO A 1085 21.12 50.36 -3.25
CA PRO A 1085 21.27 50.76 -1.86
C PRO A 1085 22.34 51.85 -1.72
N PHE A 1086 22.04 52.87 -0.92
CA PHE A 1086 22.90 54.04 -0.65
C PHE A 1086 23.24 54.93 -1.86
N SER A 1087 22.71 54.65 -3.05
CA SER A 1087 22.86 55.53 -4.22
C SER A 1087 21.97 56.77 -4.11
N ALA A 1088 22.42 57.88 -4.70
CA ALA A 1088 21.56 59.06 -4.90
C ALA A 1088 20.37 58.76 -5.83
N ASP A 1089 20.49 57.71 -6.66
CA ASP A 1089 19.47 57.25 -7.61
C ASP A 1089 18.56 56.14 -7.03
N ALA A 1090 18.58 55.91 -5.72
CA ALA A 1090 17.76 54.89 -5.06
C ALA A 1090 16.27 55.25 -5.16
N ASP A 1091 15.49 54.40 -5.86
CA ASP A 1091 14.10 54.67 -6.22
C ASP A 1091 13.09 53.58 -5.76
N GLY A 1092 13.56 52.50 -5.13
CA GLY A 1092 12.73 51.45 -4.56
C GLY A 1092 13.47 50.14 -4.32
N THR A 1093 12.75 49.11 -3.91
CA THR A 1093 13.29 47.75 -3.72
C THR A 1093 13.19 46.90 -4.99
N SER A 1094 13.90 45.78 -5.00
CA SER A 1094 13.73 44.70 -5.98
C SER A 1094 13.50 43.38 -5.23
N TRP A 1095 12.74 42.48 -5.82
CA TRP A 1095 12.44 41.17 -5.25
C TRP A 1095 13.29 40.09 -5.92
N SER A 1096 13.78 39.17 -5.09
CA SER A 1096 14.61 38.06 -5.52
C SER A 1096 14.24 36.78 -4.79
N GLU A 1097 14.44 35.66 -5.46
CA GLU A 1097 14.35 34.32 -4.91
C GLU A 1097 15.71 33.80 -4.47
N GLY A 1098 15.72 32.70 -3.72
CA GLY A 1098 16.95 32.03 -3.34
C GLY A 1098 16.76 31.00 -2.23
N ALA A 1099 17.77 30.18 -2.04
CA ALA A 1099 17.88 29.27 -0.90
C ALA A 1099 19.32 29.26 -0.37
N GLY A 1100 19.47 29.11 0.93
CA GLY A 1100 20.79 28.99 1.57
C GLY A 1100 20.70 28.21 2.88
N VAL A 1101 21.64 27.29 3.11
CA VAL A 1101 21.74 26.48 4.32
C VAL A 1101 23.18 26.47 4.82
N LEU A 1102 23.34 26.65 6.12
CA LEU A 1102 24.60 26.55 6.86
C LEU A 1102 24.58 25.30 7.74
N VAL A 1103 25.72 24.62 7.82
CA VAL A 1103 25.98 23.58 8.82
C VAL A 1103 26.78 24.20 9.96
N LEU A 1104 26.22 24.13 11.16
CA LEU A 1104 26.73 24.79 12.36
C LEU A 1104 27.08 23.76 13.43
N GLU A 1105 28.21 23.95 14.09
CA GLU A 1105 28.55 23.26 15.33
C GLU A 1105 29.34 24.18 16.27
N ARG A 1106 29.62 23.72 17.49
CA ARG A 1106 30.52 24.46 18.38
C ARG A 1106 31.94 24.43 17.81
N LEU A 1107 32.68 25.53 17.93
CA LEU A 1107 34.05 25.62 17.40
C LEU A 1107 34.96 24.54 17.99
N SER A 1108 34.82 24.23 19.28
CA SER A 1108 35.58 23.14 19.89
C SER A 1108 35.26 21.76 19.30
N ASP A 1109 34.02 21.53 18.89
CA ASP A 1109 33.58 20.28 18.26
C ASP A 1109 34.11 20.19 16.82
N ALA A 1110 34.04 21.29 16.05
CA ALA A 1110 34.60 21.35 14.71
C ALA A 1110 36.09 21.01 14.68
N VAL A 1111 36.85 21.59 15.60
CA VAL A 1111 38.29 21.30 15.74
C VAL A 1111 38.52 19.86 16.16
N ARG A 1112 37.72 19.32 17.09
CA ARG A 1112 37.82 17.93 17.53
C ARG A 1112 37.52 16.93 16.42
N ASN A 1113 36.52 17.23 15.60
CA ASN A 1113 36.06 16.37 14.51
C ASN A 1113 36.91 16.55 13.23
N GLY A 1114 37.79 17.55 13.18
CA GLY A 1114 38.62 17.84 12.02
C GLY A 1114 37.85 18.49 10.86
N HIS A 1115 36.70 19.09 11.14
CA HIS A 1115 35.91 19.79 10.13
C HIS A 1115 36.51 21.15 9.78
N THR A 1116 36.36 21.57 8.52
CA THR A 1116 36.86 22.86 8.04
C THR A 1116 35.99 23.99 8.61
N VAL A 1117 36.61 25.01 9.21
CA VAL A 1117 35.89 26.18 9.73
C VAL A 1117 35.92 27.30 8.70
N HIS A 1118 34.79 27.59 8.06
CA HIS A 1118 34.68 28.65 7.06
C HIS A 1118 34.51 30.04 7.69
N ALA A 1119 33.74 30.12 8.79
CA ALA A 1119 33.49 31.35 9.53
C ALA A 1119 33.13 31.04 10.98
N VAL A 1120 33.20 32.05 11.85
CA VAL A 1120 32.83 31.94 13.26
C VAL A 1120 31.79 32.99 13.63
N ILE A 1121 30.62 32.53 14.08
CA ILE A 1121 29.56 33.37 14.61
C ILE A 1121 29.88 33.67 16.08
N ARG A 1122 30.45 34.85 16.31
CA ARG A 1122 30.88 35.31 17.64
C ARG A 1122 29.71 35.75 18.53
N GLY A 1123 28.71 36.40 17.95
CA GLY A 1123 27.51 36.85 18.67
C GLY A 1123 26.38 37.19 17.71
N SER A 1124 25.15 37.07 18.19
CA SER A 1124 23.93 37.44 17.46
C SER A 1124 22.84 37.89 18.42
N ALA A 1125 21.90 38.70 17.95
CA ALA A 1125 20.76 39.20 18.73
C ALA A 1125 19.55 39.44 17.82
N VAL A 1126 18.35 39.37 18.42
CA VAL A 1126 17.06 39.59 17.75
C VAL A 1126 16.18 40.45 18.67
N ASN A 1127 15.46 41.43 18.13
CA ASN A 1127 14.46 42.21 18.86
C ASN A 1127 13.27 42.62 17.95
N GLN A 1128 12.34 43.38 18.53
CA GLN A 1128 11.23 44.00 17.81
C GLN A 1128 11.26 45.52 18.02
N ASP A 1129 10.77 46.25 17.02
CA ASP A 1129 10.76 47.72 17.06
C ASP A 1129 9.78 48.28 18.10
N GLY A 1130 8.75 47.49 18.45
CA GLY A 1130 7.66 47.91 19.34
C GLY A 1130 6.66 48.82 18.62
N ALA A 1131 5.91 49.64 19.38
CA ALA A 1131 5.00 50.62 18.79
C ALA A 1131 5.80 51.79 18.18
N SER A 1132 5.75 51.94 16.85
CA SER A 1132 6.39 53.02 16.08
C SER A 1132 5.37 53.79 15.21
N ASN A 1133 5.82 54.63 14.27
CA ASN A 1133 4.96 55.44 13.38
C ASN A 1133 4.19 54.63 12.32
N GLY A 1134 4.21 53.31 12.40
CA GLY A 1134 3.49 52.37 11.53
C GLY A 1134 4.08 50.98 11.70
N LEU A 1135 3.31 49.93 11.42
CA LEU A 1135 3.75 48.55 11.61
C LEU A 1135 5.05 48.22 10.84
N THR A 1136 5.25 48.85 9.69
CA THR A 1136 6.42 48.68 8.82
C THR A 1136 7.42 49.83 8.91
N ALA A 1137 7.20 50.81 9.78
CA ALA A 1137 8.08 51.97 9.92
C ALA A 1137 9.26 51.63 10.85
N PRO A 1138 10.52 51.75 10.39
CA PRO A 1138 11.69 51.37 11.19
C PRO A 1138 11.88 52.28 12.41
N ASN A 1139 12.35 51.70 13.52
CA ASN A 1139 12.69 52.42 14.74
C ASN A 1139 14.22 52.44 14.99
N GLY A 1140 14.85 53.58 14.73
CA GLY A 1140 16.31 53.75 14.90
C GLY A 1140 16.86 53.30 16.27
N PRO A 1141 16.29 53.74 17.41
CA PRO A 1141 16.72 53.28 18.73
C PRO A 1141 16.62 51.76 18.95
N SER A 1142 15.60 51.09 18.40
CA SER A 1142 15.49 49.62 18.46
C SER A 1142 16.59 48.94 17.63
N GLN A 1143 16.92 49.47 16.44
CA GLN A 1143 18.01 48.97 15.62
C GLN A 1143 19.37 49.15 16.29
N GLU A 1144 19.62 50.30 16.93
CA GLU A 1144 20.85 50.53 17.71
C GLU A 1144 20.97 49.51 18.85
N ARG A 1145 19.89 49.27 19.59
CA ARG A 1145 19.90 48.29 20.70
C ARG A 1145 20.23 46.87 20.25
N VAL A 1146 19.70 46.40 19.13
CA VAL A 1146 19.98 45.01 18.68
C VAL A 1146 21.42 44.85 18.23
N ILE A 1147 21.98 45.86 17.56
CA ILE A 1147 23.40 45.87 17.15
C ILE A 1147 24.30 45.88 18.39
N LEU A 1148 24.05 46.76 19.35
CA LEU A 1148 24.80 46.82 20.61
C LEU A 1148 24.70 45.50 21.39
N GLN A 1149 23.54 44.86 21.40
CA GLN A 1149 23.37 43.56 22.04
C GLN A 1149 24.14 42.45 21.33
N ALA A 1150 24.19 42.45 19.99
CA ALA A 1150 24.98 41.49 19.22
C ALA A 1150 26.49 41.63 19.49
N LEU A 1151 27.00 42.87 19.54
CA LEU A 1151 28.39 43.18 19.91
C LEU A 1151 28.71 42.74 21.35
N ALA A 1152 27.81 43.04 22.29
CA ALA A 1152 27.95 42.59 23.68
C ALA A 1152 28.00 41.05 23.79
N ASN A 1153 27.12 40.36 23.04
CA ASN A 1153 27.13 38.89 22.98
C ASN A 1153 28.43 38.36 22.34
N ALA A 1154 29.02 39.08 21.39
CA ALA A 1154 30.29 38.75 20.74
C ALA A 1154 31.55 39.09 21.57
N ARG A 1155 31.39 39.90 22.63
CA ARG A 1155 32.47 40.53 23.41
C ARG A 1155 33.40 41.38 22.51
N LEU A 1156 32.79 42.17 21.61
CA LEU A 1156 33.49 43.08 20.69
C LEU A 1156 33.04 44.52 20.92
N GLU A 1157 33.91 45.47 20.61
CA GLU A 1157 33.58 46.89 20.52
C GLU A 1157 33.26 47.27 19.06
N SER A 1158 32.57 48.39 18.86
CA SER A 1158 32.26 48.88 17.50
C SER A 1158 33.51 49.15 16.65
N ALA A 1159 34.65 49.46 17.28
CA ALA A 1159 35.93 49.67 16.60
C ALA A 1159 36.57 48.37 16.08
N ASP A 1160 36.09 47.20 16.52
CA ASP A 1160 36.55 45.89 16.05
C ASP A 1160 35.81 45.42 14.79
N VAL A 1161 34.86 46.21 14.27
CA VAL A 1161 34.08 45.87 13.08
C VAL A 1161 34.65 46.62 11.87
N ASP A 1162 35.30 45.87 10.98
CA ASP A 1162 35.91 46.43 9.76
C ASP A 1162 34.89 46.69 8.65
N VAL A 1163 33.83 45.88 8.57
CA VAL A 1163 32.82 45.89 7.51
C VAL A 1163 31.43 45.65 8.11
N VAL A 1164 30.44 46.44 7.68
CA VAL A 1164 29.02 46.32 8.05
C VAL A 1164 28.18 46.08 6.80
#